data_AF-A0A2Z6RS91-F1
#
_entry.id   AF-A0A2Z6RS91-F1
#
_cell.length_a   1.000
_cell.length_b   1.000
_cell.length_c   1.000
_cell.angle_alpha   90.00
_cell.angle_beta   90.00
_cell.angle_gamma   90.00
#
_symmetry.space_group_name_H-M   'P 1'
#
loop_
_entity.id
_entity.type
_entity.pdbx_description
1 polymer ?
#
loop_
_entity_poly.entity_id
_entity_poly.type
_entity_poly.pdbx_seq_one_letter_code
_entity_poly.pdbx_strand_id
1 'polypeptide(L)'
;MDISIAEQFDINDKEWSLRKCKQFLKFVQIHPSATSIDKEPNDENHVFLPKYLKSVVDKTKKVYKWKSKELDDIIIAIVRFLHEYYPDINKYQLNANHNEKISQWNKNYSKNIDKNKKLKQRNQIINEISSRWIPGFEYLYDFEEDEVLTFMDNHGILAIVLETLDSIRFKHRDSLIEEIEKDPKIMSVIFFRLTIIGAIGKKWITQDFDKKMWNAIKTVNELNNKNPTDSDQKTIAQTIGVKTFKELEGEDISQSFGTLSLTDQESYKDDLDDLSNIKISQSVGIQIQEEFLKDLNVRDVFFGSENVKTLPYSSKKLYVVVDRTPTKLLQKVGDFPIVYIEWRTFTELGPRNYPPSMALPLNVKKKFDDILDTKLGLEFRSSFSNLTAISLNWKIVDGFYTNRPAIVFYVIRKGVIPIGGMPFPEIIDGIETDVREGFYEMTGKYSEDCREYLPYVSTGCSIGITGTTLAGTLGAFVKDQNDLIHLLTNDHVIRSDVQRTICQPAYADHIDPIEERLKYETAELEKLQSQPETTEFDNMEKEKIHRRIRRLKEDLENARNENIQFATYEKGLRDNYTIDDKNHGVDAATASLIPGLRRTRETHFAISGLAFKEISIDPPIQLSGLRDIKSIDDPEPIYKVGRTSGLTEGYIKEIDQPVTINSTDGSRKILENQLTIFHGVLMEEIKVQGINSFPSKWLDRQILARSKGDDSFMKKGDSGCVWFDKNGKMIALGHGTLCLPMGNYAVGSPIKVVFDALNVKPIV
;
A
#
# COMPACT_ATOMS: atom_id res chain seq x y z
N MET A 1 -20.71 35.96 26.30
CA MET A 1 -20.80 34.96 25.22
C MET A 1 -22.00 34.09 25.55
N ASP A 2 -23.12 34.30 24.87
CA ASP A 2 -24.44 34.15 25.54
C ASP A 2 -25.29 32.99 24.99
N ILE A 3 -24.65 31.97 24.40
CA ILE A 3 -25.33 30.80 23.81
C ILE A 3 -24.55 29.53 24.19
N SER A 4 -25.28 28.49 24.61
CA SER A 4 -24.74 27.19 25.06
C SER A 4 -24.27 26.32 23.88
N ILE A 5 -23.51 25.25 24.16
CA ILE A 5 -23.07 24.32 23.10
C ILE A 5 -24.26 23.52 22.56
N ALA A 6 -25.21 23.15 23.42
CA ALA A 6 -26.46 22.47 23.06
C ALA A 6 -27.34 23.24 22.06
N GLU A 7 -27.25 24.57 22.03
CA GLU A 7 -27.95 25.43 21.07
C GLU A 7 -27.16 25.65 19.76
N GLN A 8 -25.92 25.16 19.69
CA GLN A 8 -25.00 25.35 18.55
C GLN A 8 -24.67 24.05 17.80
N PHE A 9 -24.90 22.88 18.41
CA PHE A 9 -24.61 21.57 17.83
C PHE A 9 -25.75 20.59 18.10
N ASP A 10 -25.91 19.61 17.22
CA ASP A 10 -26.78 18.46 17.46
C ASP A 10 -26.09 17.51 18.47
N ILE A 11 -26.22 17.82 19.76
CA ILE A 11 -25.60 17.05 20.85
C ILE A 11 -26.24 15.66 21.06
N ASN A 12 -27.32 15.35 20.35
CA ASN A 12 -27.94 14.02 20.37
C ASN A 12 -27.24 13.09 19.37
N ASP A 13 -26.80 13.61 18.22
CA ASP A 13 -25.88 12.92 17.31
C ASP A 13 -24.46 13.50 17.41
N LYS A 14 -23.75 13.05 18.45
CA LYS A 14 -22.39 13.50 18.75
C LYS A 14 -21.38 13.03 17.68
N GLU A 15 -21.57 11.83 17.11
CA GLU A 15 -20.66 11.26 16.12
C GLU A 15 -20.77 11.99 14.78
N TRP A 16 -21.99 12.28 14.31
CA TRP A 16 -22.22 13.16 13.16
C TRP A 16 -21.64 14.56 13.41
N SER A 17 -21.90 15.15 14.59
CA SER A 17 -21.37 16.47 14.95
C SER A 17 -19.84 16.50 14.95
N LEU A 18 -19.16 15.48 15.48
CA LEU A 18 -17.70 15.32 15.44
C LEU A 18 -17.18 15.20 14.01
N ARG A 19 -17.81 14.38 13.17
CA ARG A 19 -17.49 14.24 11.75
C ARG A 19 -17.61 15.57 11.02
N LYS A 20 -18.67 16.36 11.28
CA LYS A 20 -18.88 17.67 10.67
C LYS A 20 -17.87 18.72 11.15
N CYS A 21 -17.52 18.73 12.44
CA CYS A 21 -16.41 19.54 12.96
C CYS A 21 -15.11 19.24 12.20
N LYS A 22 -14.74 17.96 12.07
CA LYS A 22 -13.53 17.54 11.33
C LYS A 22 -13.58 17.95 9.85
N GLN A 23 -14.70 17.71 9.16
CA GLN A 23 -14.89 18.09 7.76
C GLN A 23 -14.76 19.60 7.56
N PHE A 24 -15.39 20.40 8.42
CA PHE A 24 -15.33 21.86 8.35
C PHE A 24 -13.92 22.40 8.59
N LEU A 25 -13.23 21.93 9.63
CA LEU A 25 -11.88 22.38 9.93
C LEU A 25 -10.90 22.04 8.79
N LYS A 26 -10.97 20.83 8.22
CA LYS A 26 -10.19 20.45 7.03
C LYS A 26 -10.50 21.34 5.82
N PHE A 27 -11.79 21.54 5.51
CA PHE A 27 -12.19 22.37 4.37
C PHE A 27 -11.68 23.82 4.48
N VAL A 28 -11.81 24.46 5.64
CA VAL A 28 -11.32 25.83 5.84
C VAL A 28 -9.79 25.88 5.92
N GLN A 29 -9.12 24.83 6.40
CA GLN A 29 -7.66 24.74 6.38
C GLN A 29 -7.09 24.72 4.95
N ILE A 30 -7.78 24.10 4.00
CA ILE A 30 -7.44 24.06 2.57
C ILE A 30 -7.92 25.33 1.85
N HIS A 31 -9.08 25.86 2.23
CA HIS A 31 -9.72 27.04 1.62
C HIS A 31 -10.01 28.15 2.65
N PRO A 32 -8.98 28.84 3.18
CA PRO A 32 -9.14 29.80 4.28
C PRO A 32 -9.91 31.07 3.93
N SER A 33 -10.11 31.36 2.64
CA SER A 33 -10.94 32.44 2.11
C SER A 33 -12.37 32.01 1.79
N ALA A 34 -12.72 30.72 1.94
CA ALA A 34 -14.06 30.24 1.67
C ALA A 34 -15.09 30.86 2.62
N THR A 35 -16.32 31.01 2.11
CA THR A 35 -17.51 31.44 2.86
C THR A 35 -18.68 30.48 2.65
N SER A 36 -18.41 29.32 2.04
CA SER A 36 -19.39 28.26 1.80
C SER A 36 -18.75 26.88 1.68
N ILE A 37 -19.45 25.83 2.12
CA ILE A 37 -19.11 24.41 1.96
C ILE A 37 -20.36 23.64 1.45
N ASP A 38 -20.18 22.64 0.60
CA ASP A 38 -21.27 21.79 0.11
C ASP A 38 -21.94 21.01 1.26
N LYS A 39 -23.27 20.83 1.19
CA LYS A 39 -23.99 19.92 2.08
C LYS A 39 -23.90 18.49 1.57
N GLU A 40 -23.63 17.54 2.48
CA GLU A 40 -23.74 16.11 2.17
C GLU A 40 -25.21 15.65 2.22
N PRO A 41 -25.60 14.54 1.56
CA PRO A 41 -26.96 14.01 1.61
C PRO A 41 -27.48 13.73 3.03
N ASN A 42 -26.59 13.36 3.95
CA ASN A 42 -26.95 13.10 5.35
C ASN A 42 -27.23 14.39 6.15
N ASP A 43 -26.90 15.57 5.61
CA ASP A 43 -27.06 16.86 6.29
C ASP A 43 -28.50 17.40 6.19
N GLU A 44 -29.43 16.64 5.61
CA GLU A 44 -30.85 17.01 5.52
C GLU A 44 -31.61 16.73 6.83
N ASN A 45 -31.14 15.77 7.63
CA ASN A 45 -31.74 15.36 8.90
C ASN A 45 -31.15 16.10 10.12
N HIS A 46 -30.04 16.81 9.96
CA HIS A 46 -29.27 17.42 11.04
C HIS A 46 -28.88 18.88 10.75
N VAL A 47 -28.63 19.65 11.80
CA VAL A 47 -28.37 21.09 11.69
C VAL A 47 -26.99 21.45 12.24
N PHE A 48 -26.00 21.57 11.36
CA PHE A 48 -24.63 21.92 11.75
C PHE A 48 -24.50 23.43 11.97
N LEU A 49 -24.08 23.84 13.18
CA LEU A 49 -23.77 25.23 13.53
C LEU A 49 -24.82 26.29 13.07
N PRO A 50 -26.14 26.10 13.32
CA PRO A 50 -27.22 26.93 12.76
C PRO A 50 -27.08 28.43 12.99
N LYS A 51 -26.46 28.81 14.12
CA LYS A 51 -26.17 30.20 14.49
C LYS A 51 -25.27 30.91 13.46
N TYR A 52 -24.32 30.18 12.88
CA TYR A 52 -23.27 30.72 12.01
C TYR A 52 -23.43 30.29 10.55
N LEU A 53 -23.90 29.07 10.31
CA LEU A 53 -24.05 28.46 9.00
C LEU A 53 -25.50 28.55 8.51
N LYS A 54 -25.71 29.21 7.38
CA LYS A 54 -27.00 29.27 6.69
C LYS A 54 -27.03 28.27 5.54
N SER A 55 -28.01 27.36 5.55
CA SER A 55 -28.29 26.49 4.41
C SER A 55 -28.90 27.31 3.26
N VAL A 56 -28.26 27.31 2.09
CA VAL A 56 -28.66 28.05 0.89
C VAL A 56 -28.59 27.12 -0.32
N VAL A 57 -29.44 27.32 -1.33
CA VAL A 57 -29.31 26.66 -2.64
C VAL A 57 -28.54 27.58 -3.58
N ASP A 58 -27.41 27.12 -4.11
CA ASP A 58 -26.56 27.87 -5.05
C ASP A 58 -26.40 27.10 -6.36
N LYS A 59 -26.98 27.65 -7.45
CA LYS A 59 -26.93 27.18 -8.86
C LYS A 59 -27.38 25.75 -9.17
N THR A 60 -27.53 24.87 -8.17
CA THR A 60 -28.17 23.53 -8.14
C THR A 60 -27.83 22.78 -6.84
N LYS A 61 -26.75 23.17 -6.14
CA LYS A 61 -26.29 22.51 -4.91
C LYS A 61 -26.87 23.14 -3.64
N LYS A 62 -27.14 22.32 -2.61
CA LYS A 62 -27.36 22.78 -1.23
C LYS A 62 -25.98 23.04 -0.59
N VAL A 63 -25.76 24.22 -0.01
CA VAL A 63 -24.49 24.62 0.63
C VAL A 63 -24.75 25.27 1.99
N TYR A 64 -23.84 25.10 2.94
CA TYR A 64 -23.76 25.92 4.14
C TYR A 64 -22.94 27.19 3.84
N LYS A 65 -23.43 28.39 4.18
CA LYS A 65 -22.71 29.67 4.02
C LYS A 65 -22.53 30.39 5.36
N TRP A 66 -21.38 31.02 5.57
CA TRP A 66 -21.07 31.88 6.72
C TRP A 66 -20.53 33.25 6.28
N LYS A 67 -20.53 34.26 7.16
CA LYS A 67 -19.81 35.51 6.85
C LYS A 67 -18.33 35.30 7.17
N SER A 68 -17.41 35.88 6.40
CA SER A 68 -15.97 35.74 6.67
C SER A 68 -15.57 36.17 8.11
N LYS A 69 -16.22 37.22 8.65
CA LYS A 69 -16.07 37.63 10.06
C LYS A 69 -16.68 36.66 11.10
N GLU A 70 -17.58 35.79 10.66
CA GLU A 70 -18.13 34.61 11.36
C GLU A 70 -17.06 33.59 11.80
N LEU A 71 -15.93 33.51 11.08
CA LEU A 71 -15.06 32.34 11.12
C LEU A 71 -14.36 32.12 12.47
N ASP A 72 -13.92 33.18 13.14
CA ASP A 72 -13.19 33.06 14.41
C ASP A 72 -14.13 32.52 15.52
N ASP A 73 -15.38 33.00 15.54
CA ASP A 73 -16.42 32.50 16.45
C ASP A 73 -16.81 31.04 16.15
N ILE A 74 -16.83 30.64 14.87
CA ILE A 74 -17.08 29.25 14.46
C ILE A 74 -15.96 28.33 14.99
N ILE A 75 -14.70 28.70 14.79
CA ILE A 75 -13.55 27.87 15.23
C ILE A 75 -13.56 27.78 16.76
N ILE A 76 -13.84 28.88 17.47
CA ILE A 76 -14.02 28.86 18.93
C ILE A 76 -15.17 27.92 19.35
N ALA A 77 -16.32 27.95 18.66
CA ALA A 77 -17.44 27.07 18.98
C ALA A 77 -17.07 25.57 18.79
N ILE A 78 -16.35 25.23 17.72
CA ILE A 78 -15.86 23.87 17.48
C ILE A 78 -14.88 23.43 18.57
N VAL A 79 -13.86 24.24 18.89
CA VAL A 79 -12.87 23.88 19.93
C VAL A 79 -13.53 23.72 21.30
N ARG A 80 -14.55 24.55 21.64
CA ARG A 80 -15.34 24.37 22.85
C ARG A 80 -16.12 23.04 22.87
N PHE A 81 -16.77 22.68 21.76
CA PHE A 81 -17.50 21.41 21.64
C PHE A 81 -16.58 20.20 21.85
N LEU A 82 -15.38 20.23 21.27
CA LEU A 82 -14.38 19.19 21.44
C LEU A 82 -13.93 19.06 22.90
N HIS A 83 -13.66 20.18 23.57
CA HIS A 83 -13.24 20.16 24.98
C HIS A 83 -14.36 19.72 25.94
N GLU A 84 -15.63 19.99 25.63
CA GLU A 84 -16.77 19.62 26.49
C GLU A 84 -17.21 18.16 26.29
N TYR A 85 -17.24 17.66 25.05
CA TYR A 85 -17.77 16.33 24.71
C TYR A 85 -16.71 15.27 24.37
N TYR A 86 -15.47 15.68 24.07
CA TYR A 86 -14.37 14.81 23.62
C TYR A 86 -13.00 15.15 24.27
N PRO A 87 -12.92 15.39 25.59
CA PRO A 87 -11.70 15.89 26.25
C PRO A 87 -10.48 14.95 26.17
N ASP A 88 -10.71 13.66 25.94
CA ASP A 88 -9.69 12.60 26.02
C ASP A 88 -9.55 11.80 24.69
N ILE A 89 -10.01 12.34 23.54
CA ILE A 89 -10.18 11.59 22.27
C ILE A 89 -8.92 10.79 21.82
N ASN A 90 -7.72 11.32 22.07
CA ASN A 90 -6.44 10.70 21.67
C ASN A 90 -5.48 10.38 22.85
N LYS A 91 -5.91 10.60 24.10
CA LYS A 91 -5.06 10.50 25.32
C LYS A 91 -4.46 9.12 25.59
N TYR A 92 -5.13 8.06 25.15
CA TYR A 92 -4.64 6.68 25.25
C TYR A 92 -3.56 6.33 24.21
N GLN A 93 -3.49 7.05 23.07
CA GLN A 93 -2.53 6.75 22.00
C GLN A 93 -1.22 7.53 22.13
N LEU A 94 -1.27 8.72 22.73
CA LEU A 94 -0.10 9.55 23.05
C LEU A 94 0.89 8.84 24.00
N ASN A 95 0.36 8.23 25.07
CA ASN A 95 1.17 7.56 26.10
C ASN A 95 1.93 6.31 25.59
N ALA A 96 1.45 5.65 24.54
CA ALA A 96 2.10 4.48 23.95
C ALA A 96 3.39 4.88 23.20
N ASN A 97 3.31 5.85 22.29
CA ASN A 97 4.43 6.24 21.44
C ASN A 97 5.57 6.96 22.19
N HIS A 98 5.25 7.83 23.16
CA HIS A 98 6.24 8.71 23.78
C HIS A 98 7.28 7.94 24.61
N ASN A 99 6.83 7.04 25.49
CA ASN A 99 7.72 6.26 26.36
C ASN A 99 8.49 5.18 25.59
N GLU A 100 7.88 4.57 24.57
CA GLU A 100 8.58 3.60 23.72
C GLU A 100 9.69 4.27 22.89
N LYS A 101 9.44 5.43 22.26
CA LYS A 101 10.49 6.15 21.52
C LYS A 101 11.60 6.68 22.42
N ILE A 102 11.31 7.19 23.61
CA ILE A 102 12.35 7.57 24.60
C ILE A 102 13.18 6.34 25.02
N SER A 103 12.55 5.18 25.19
CA SER A 103 13.23 3.91 25.49
C SER A 103 14.11 3.42 24.33
N GLN A 104 13.63 3.55 23.09
CA GLN A 104 14.40 3.26 21.87
C GLN A 104 15.60 4.22 21.72
N TRP A 105 15.42 5.53 21.94
CA TRP A 105 16.52 6.51 21.93
C TRP A 105 17.59 6.20 22.99
N ASN A 106 17.18 5.86 24.22
CA ASN A 106 18.11 5.47 25.29
C ASN A 106 18.87 4.17 24.97
N LYS A 107 18.27 3.24 24.22
CA LYS A 107 18.95 2.04 23.70
C LYS A 107 19.94 2.35 22.57
N ASN A 108 19.56 3.21 21.62
CA ASN A 108 20.34 3.43 20.40
C ASN A 108 21.59 4.33 20.57
N TYR A 109 21.68 5.15 21.64
CA TYR A 109 22.68 6.23 21.74
C TYR A 109 23.69 6.15 22.90
N SER A 110 23.98 4.97 23.43
CA SER A 110 24.75 4.78 24.68
C SER A 110 26.30 4.94 24.63
N LYS A 111 26.90 5.45 23.53
CA LYS A 111 28.38 5.38 23.33
C LYS A 111 29.12 6.66 22.89
N ASN A 112 28.59 7.88 23.05
CA ASN A 112 29.41 9.08 22.74
C ASN A 112 29.11 10.33 23.59
N ILE A 113 30.15 10.89 24.21
CA ILE A 113 30.05 11.96 25.23
C ILE A 113 29.51 13.29 24.65
N ASP A 114 29.87 13.62 23.40
CA ASP A 114 29.43 14.88 22.77
C ASP A 114 27.96 14.85 22.32
N LYS A 115 27.35 13.65 22.17
CA LYS A 115 25.93 13.50 21.80
C LYS A 115 24.98 13.80 22.97
N ASN A 116 25.38 13.55 24.22
CA ASN A 116 24.58 13.90 25.41
C ASN A 116 24.29 15.41 25.50
N LYS A 117 25.19 16.26 24.97
CA LYS A 117 24.99 17.71 24.93
C LYS A 117 23.86 18.10 23.96
N LYS A 118 23.85 17.53 22.75
CA LYS A 118 22.77 17.72 21.76
C LYS A 118 21.42 17.18 22.26
N LEU A 119 21.39 15.97 22.83
CA LEU A 119 20.15 15.39 23.38
C LEU A 119 19.56 16.27 24.49
N LYS A 120 20.40 16.77 25.41
CA LYS A 120 19.98 17.68 26.48
C LYS A 120 19.43 19.01 25.94
N GLN A 121 20.03 19.55 24.88
CA GLN A 121 19.55 20.75 24.19
C GLN A 121 18.20 20.51 23.49
N ARG A 122 18.03 19.38 22.78
CA ARG A 122 16.77 19.05 22.09
C ARG A 122 15.63 18.80 23.08
N ASN A 123 15.87 18.08 24.17
CA ASN A 123 14.91 17.93 25.27
C ASN A 123 14.55 19.28 25.92
N GLN A 124 15.50 20.22 26.03
CA GLN A 124 15.23 21.57 26.54
C GLN A 124 14.33 22.36 25.57
N ILE A 125 14.56 22.25 24.25
CA ILE A 125 13.72 22.89 23.22
C ILE A 125 12.30 22.31 23.24
N ILE A 126 12.16 20.98 23.23
CA ILE A 126 10.86 20.29 23.29
C ILE A 126 10.06 20.74 24.54
N ASN A 127 10.71 20.76 25.70
CA ASN A 127 10.09 21.20 26.95
C ASN A 127 9.73 22.70 26.95
N GLU A 128 10.54 23.57 26.35
CA GLU A 128 10.18 24.98 26.22
C GLU A 128 8.98 25.15 25.28
N ILE A 129 8.94 24.41 24.17
CA ILE A 129 7.83 24.48 23.22
C ILE A 129 6.52 24.03 23.88
N SER A 130 6.48 22.85 24.49
CA SER A 130 5.26 22.30 25.10
C SER A 130 4.79 23.11 26.31
N SER A 131 5.70 23.61 27.16
CA SER A 131 5.31 24.36 28.37
C SER A 131 4.96 25.82 28.13
N ARG A 132 5.65 26.50 27.20
CA ARG A 132 5.60 27.97 27.05
C ARG A 132 5.02 28.44 25.71
N TRP A 133 5.16 27.65 24.64
CA TRP A 133 4.82 28.10 23.28
C TRP A 133 3.49 27.49 22.80
N ILE A 134 3.21 26.23 23.12
CA ILE A 134 1.96 25.50 22.81
C ILE A 134 1.46 24.69 24.02
N PRO A 135 1.14 25.33 25.16
CA PRO A 135 0.58 24.64 26.33
C PRO A 135 -0.67 23.82 25.99
N GLY A 136 -0.66 22.55 26.39
CA GLY A 136 -1.71 21.57 26.08
C GLY A 136 -1.38 20.60 24.93
N PHE A 137 -0.23 20.77 24.27
CA PHE A 137 0.27 19.85 23.24
C PHE A 137 1.43 19.00 23.77
N GLU A 138 1.35 17.69 23.55
CA GLU A 138 2.39 16.71 23.90
C GLU A 138 3.28 16.40 22.70
N TYR A 139 4.57 16.16 22.94
CA TYR A 139 5.54 15.87 21.88
C TYR A 139 5.38 14.43 21.35
N LEU A 140 5.28 14.30 20.03
CA LEU A 140 4.91 13.06 19.34
C LEU A 140 6.12 12.39 18.67
N TYR A 141 6.78 13.06 17.71
CA TYR A 141 8.00 12.58 17.05
C TYR A 141 8.69 13.68 16.20
N ASP A 142 9.91 13.39 15.77
CA ASP A 142 10.70 14.18 14.82
C ASP A 142 10.69 13.51 13.43
N PHE A 143 10.65 14.29 12.36
CA PHE A 143 11.07 13.80 11.04
C PHE A 143 12.60 13.82 10.99
N GLU A 144 13.24 12.66 10.77
CA GLU A 144 14.70 12.51 10.93
C GLU A 144 15.54 13.27 9.88
N GLU A 145 14.93 13.70 8.76
CA GLU A 145 15.63 14.38 7.66
C GLU A 145 15.59 15.93 7.72
N ASP A 146 14.59 16.56 8.38
CA ASP A 146 14.22 17.98 8.11
C ASP A 146 14.16 18.95 9.32
N GLU A 147 14.66 18.57 10.51
CA GLU A 147 14.60 19.43 11.72
C GLU A 147 13.16 19.90 12.09
N VAL A 148 12.18 19.00 11.92
CA VAL A 148 10.76 19.25 12.22
C VAL A 148 10.33 18.51 13.48
N LEU A 149 9.80 19.26 14.45
CA LEU A 149 9.23 18.72 15.69
C LEU A 149 7.70 18.65 15.59
N THR A 150 7.12 17.47 15.82
CA THR A 150 5.67 17.27 15.79
C THR A 150 5.10 17.06 17.20
N PHE A 151 4.04 17.80 17.52
CA PHE A 151 3.29 17.71 18.77
C PHE A 151 1.81 17.47 18.47
N MET A 152 1.04 16.98 19.43
CA MET A 152 -0.40 16.73 19.29
C MET A 152 -1.14 17.06 20.60
N ASP A 153 -2.38 17.58 20.50
CA ASP A 153 -3.27 17.76 21.64
C ASP A 153 -4.21 16.56 21.87
N ASN A 154 -4.91 16.54 23.00
CA ASN A 154 -5.84 15.45 23.33
C ASN A 154 -7.06 15.33 22.40
N HIS A 155 -7.30 16.33 21.53
CA HIS A 155 -8.39 16.35 20.55
C HIS A 155 -7.94 15.91 19.15
N GLY A 156 -6.65 15.59 18.94
CA GLY A 156 -6.10 15.19 17.65
C GLY A 156 -5.72 16.34 16.72
N ILE A 157 -5.49 17.54 17.27
CA ILE A 157 -4.89 18.66 16.53
C ILE A 157 -3.37 18.48 16.57
N LEU A 158 -2.69 18.43 15.42
CA LEU A 158 -1.23 18.44 15.39
C LEU A 158 -0.69 19.88 15.42
N ALA A 159 0.42 20.09 16.11
CA ALA A 159 1.23 21.29 16.05
C ALA A 159 2.61 20.93 15.50
N ILE A 160 2.96 21.50 14.35
CA ILE A 160 4.21 21.22 13.64
C ILE A 160 5.12 22.43 13.77
N VAL A 161 6.33 22.22 14.29
CA VAL A 161 7.28 23.29 14.60
C VAL A 161 8.53 23.12 13.75
N LEU A 162 8.79 24.12 12.91
CA LEU A 162 9.93 24.18 11.99
C LEU A 162 11.08 24.98 12.61
N GLU A 163 12.30 24.43 12.67
CA GLU A 163 13.44 25.06 13.36
C GLU A 163 14.25 26.06 12.49
N THR A 164 14.25 25.95 11.15
CA THR A 164 15.22 26.69 10.27
C THR A 164 14.66 27.70 9.25
N LEU A 165 15.60 28.42 8.61
CA LEU A 165 15.35 29.70 7.93
C LEU A 165 15.12 29.61 6.41
N ASP A 166 15.53 28.52 5.74
CA ASP A 166 15.60 28.46 4.28
C ASP A 166 14.66 27.47 3.60
N SER A 167 14.13 27.92 2.45
CA SER A 167 13.51 27.19 1.33
C SER A 167 12.41 26.14 1.53
N ILE A 168 12.12 25.61 2.72
CA ILE A 168 11.01 24.66 2.96
C ILE A 168 9.65 25.40 2.86
N ARG A 169 9.20 25.65 1.63
CA ARG A 169 7.95 26.33 1.28
C ARG A 169 6.96 25.36 0.65
N PHE A 170 5.77 25.28 1.25
CA PHE A 170 4.53 24.68 0.75
C PHE A 170 4.52 23.17 0.41
N LYS A 171 5.52 22.60 -0.30
CA LYS A 171 5.51 21.19 -0.73
C LYS A 171 5.23 20.18 0.40
N HIS A 172 5.81 20.36 1.59
CA HIS A 172 5.54 19.47 2.73
C HIS A 172 4.21 19.79 3.44
N ARG A 173 3.68 21.01 3.34
CA ARG A 173 2.36 21.34 3.93
C ARG A 173 1.26 20.57 3.20
N ASP A 174 1.28 20.60 1.88
CA ASP A 174 0.26 19.93 1.06
C ASP A 174 0.41 18.40 1.16
N SER A 175 1.65 17.89 1.09
CA SER A 175 1.95 16.46 1.29
C SER A 175 1.54 15.94 2.67
N LEU A 176 1.77 16.71 3.75
CA LEU A 176 1.26 16.31 5.07
C LEU A 176 -0.26 16.40 5.12
N ILE A 177 -0.88 17.43 4.54
CA ILE A 177 -2.35 17.55 4.53
C ILE A 177 -2.98 16.33 3.83
N GLU A 178 -2.40 15.82 2.75
CA GLU A 178 -2.82 14.56 2.11
C GLU A 178 -2.62 13.31 3.01
N GLU A 179 -1.63 13.30 3.90
CA GLU A 179 -1.38 12.23 4.87
C GLU A 179 -2.36 12.30 6.06
N ILE A 180 -2.60 13.51 6.55
CA ILE A 180 -3.63 13.89 7.54
C ILE A 180 -5.05 13.63 7.02
N GLU A 181 -5.26 13.69 5.69
CA GLU A 181 -6.53 13.30 5.08
C GLU A 181 -6.85 11.83 5.27
N LYS A 182 -5.83 10.97 5.21
CA LYS A 182 -5.93 9.51 5.33
C LYS A 182 -6.10 9.03 6.78
N ASP A 183 -5.65 9.80 7.78
CA ASP A 183 -5.83 9.42 9.18
C ASP A 183 -7.21 9.85 9.76
N PRO A 184 -8.07 8.90 10.19
CA PRO A 184 -9.33 9.22 10.87
C PRO A 184 -9.13 9.89 12.25
N LYS A 185 -7.95 9.79 12.88
CA LYS A 185 -7.64 10.31 14.22
C LYS A 185 -7.19 11.78 14.26
N ILE A 186 -6.59 12.27 13.17
CA ILE A 186 -6.11 13.65 13.08
C ILE A 186 -7.25 14.57 12.65
N MET A 187 -7.46 15.67 13.38
CA MET A 187 -8.60 16.56 13.19
C MET A 187 -8.28 17.79 12.34
N SER A 188 -7.16 18.46 12.64
CA SER A 188 -6.63 19.62 11.93
C SER A 188 -5.16 19.82 12.33
N VAL A 189 -4.41 20.67 11.64
CA VAL A 189 -2.97 20.88 11.89
C VAL A 189 -2.60 22.35 11.87
N ILE A 190 -1.73 22.75 12.81
CA ILE A 190 -1.26 24.12 12.99
C ILE A 190 0.25 24.14 12.76
N PHE A 191 0.71 25.04 11.88
CA PHE A 191 2.12 25.21 11.59
C PHE A 191 2.71 26.41 12.34
N PHE A 192 3.85 26.16 12.98
CA PHE A 192 4.62 27.13 13.75
C PHE A 192 6.03 27.22 13.21
N ARG A 193 6.54 28.44 13.08
CA ARG A 193 7.93 28.70 12.76
C ARG A 193 8.66 29.17 14.01
N LEU A 194 9.69 28.42 14.40
CA LEU A 194 10.64 28.84 15.42
C LEU A 194 11.69 29.74 14.76
N THR A 195 12.20 30.74 15.47
CA THR A 195 13.41 31.47 15.05
C THR A 195 14.27 31.70 16.29
N ILE A 196 15.31 30.88 16.44
CA ILE A 196 16.25 30.96 17.55
C ILE A 196 17.30 32.02 17.24
N ILE A 197 17.29 33.14 17.97
CA ILE A 197 18.33 34.17 17.88
C ILE A 197 19.03 34.24 19.25
N GLY A 198 20.10 33.47 19.41
CA GLY A 198 20.76 33.30 20.70
C GLY A 198 19.88 32.57 21.72
N ALA A 199 19.88 33.02 22.97
CA ALA A 199 19.14 32.38 24.07
C ALA A 199 17.64 32.79 24.15
N ILE A 200 17.11 33.50 23.15
CA ILE A 200 15.71 33.95 23.12
C ILE A 200 15.12 33.60 21.76
N GLY A 201 14.29 32.55 21.72
CA GLY A 201 13.50 32.21 20.54
C GLY A 201 12.34 33.18 20.31
N LYS A 202 12.01 33.45 19.04
CA LYS A 202 10.75 34.09 18.62
C LYS A 202 9.84 33.09 17.92
N LYS A 203 8.55 33.12 18.27
CA LYS A 203 7.48 32.32 17.64
C LYS A 203 6.80 33.12 16.54
N TRP A 204 6.63 32.50 15.37
CA TRP A 204 5.76 33.01 14.32
C TRP A 204 4.75 31.93 13.92
N ILE A 205 3.55 32.34 13.53
CA ILE A 205 2.52 31.44 13.00
C ILE A 205 2.45 31.68 11.49
N THR A 206 2.49 30.60 10.70
CA THR A 206 2.79 30.71 9.26
C THR A 206 1.65 31.18 8.40
N GLN A 207 0.39 30.98 8.81
CA GLN A 207 -0.79 31.43 8.08
C GLN A 207 -1.88 32.00 9.00
N ASP A 208 -2.84 32.71 8.40
CA ASP A 208 -3.95 33.34 9.11
C ASP A 208 -4.91 32.30 9.74
N PHE A 209 -5.20 31.19 9.05
CA PHE A 209 -6.00 30.09 9.63
C PHE A 209 -5.29 29.43 10.81
N ASP A 210 -4.00 29.10 10.66
CA ASP A 210 -3.16 28.55 11.74
C ASP A 210 -3.20 29.46 13.00
N LYS A 211 -3.19 30.78 12.78
CA LYS A 211 -3.27 31.81 13.83
C LYS A 211 -4.67 31.88 14.47
N LYS A 212 -5.74 31.77 13.69
CA LYS A 212 -7.13 31.73 14.17
C LYS A 212 -7.40 30.49 15.00
N MET A 213 -6.97 29.32 14.53
CA MET A 213 -7.03 28.06 15.26
C MET A 213 -6.26 28.15 16.59
N TRP A 214 -5.02 28.62 16.57
CA TRP A 214 -4.23 28.80 17.79
C TRP A 214 -4.88 29.79 18.78
N ASN A 215 -5.41 30.90 18.28
CA ASN A 215 -6.14 31.86 19.11
C ASN A 215 -7.39 31.24 19.73
N ALA A 216 -8.16 30.44 18.98
CA ALA A 216 -9.34 29.76 19.49
C ALA A 216 -8.98 28.77 20.62
N ILE A 217 -7.97 27.92 20.42
CA ILE A 217 -7.45 27.00 21.46
C ILE A 217 -7.01 27.78 22.70
N LYS A 218 -6.24 28.86 22.52
CA LYS A 218 -5.81 29.72 23.63
C LYS A 218 -7.01 30.36 24.37
N THR A 219 -8.02 30.85 23.65
CA THR A 219 -9.23 31.42 24.23
C THR A 219 -10.02 30.39 25.03
N VAL A 220 -10.19 29.17 24.52
CA VAL A 220 -10.89 28.09 25.25
C VAL A 220 -10.10 27.66 26.49
N ASN A 221 -8.79 27.47 26.37
CA ASN A 221 -7.94 27.14 27.52
C ASN A 221 -7.93 28.26 28.58
N GLU A 222 -7.96 29.54 28.18
CA GLU A 222 -8.10 30.66 29.11
C GLU A 222 -9.48 30.73 29.79
N LEU A 223 -10.57 30.38 29.08
CA LEU A 223 -11.91 30.32 29.66
C LEU A 223 -12.00 29.20 30.70
N ASN A 224 -11.48 28.02 30.38
CA ASN A 224 -11.50 26.85 31.27
C ASN A 224 -10.62 27.05 32.52
N ASN A 225 -9.49 27.78 32.38
CA ASN A 225 -8.65 28.15 33.51
C ASN A 225 -9.21 29.30 34.38
N LYS A 226 -10.16 30.10 33.88
CA LYS A 226 -10.77 31.23 34.61
C LYS A 226 -12.05 30.83 35.38
N ASN A 227 -12.67 29.71 35.03
CA ASN A 227 -13.86 29.17 35.71
C ASN A 227 -13.56 27.82 36.40
N PRO A 228 -12.87 27.81 37.56
CA PRO A 228 -12.72 26.61 38.38
C PRO A 228 -13.99 26.36 39.23
N THR A 229 -15.14 26.19 38.59
CA THR A 229 -16.46 25.91 39.20
C THR A 229 -17.31 25.09 38.20
N ASP A 230 -18.11 24.11 38.58
CA ASP A 230 -18.43 23.55 39.91
C ASP A 230 -18.30 22.02 39.92
N SER A 231 -18.10 21.44 41.11
CA SER A 231 -18.00 19.97 41.31
C SER A 231 -19.28 19.20 40.97
N ASP A 232 -20.41 19.89 40.81
CA ASP A 232 -21.73 19.29 41.00
C ASP A 232 -22.47 18.98 39.69
N GLN A 233 -21.89 19.27 38.52
CA GLN A 233 -22.38 18.77 37.22
C GLN A 233 -21.70 17.47 36.76
N LYS A 234 -20.83 16.86 37.58
CA LYS A 234 -20.18 15.58 37.27
C LYS A 234 -21.08 14.34 37.40
N THR A 235 -22.34 14.52 37.82
CA THR A 235 -23.20 13.45 38.35
C THR A 235 -24.26 12.91 37.37
N ILE A 236 -24.20 13.26 36.07
CA ILE A 236 -25.10 12.68 35.04
C ILE A 236 -24.35 11.79 34.03
N ALA A 237 -23.01 11.87 33.96
CA ALA A 237 -22.20 11.10 33.02
C ALA A 237 -21.50 9.85 33.63
N GLN A 238 -21.90 9.41 34.84
CA GLN A 238 -21.25 8.27 35.53
C GLN A 238 -22.12 7.00 35.72
N THR A 239 -23.32 6.92 35.13
CA THR A 239 -24.20 5.74 35.31
C THR A 239 -24.89 5.24 34.04
N ILE A 240 -24.17 5.17 32.90
CA ILE A 240 -24.49 4.21 31.83
C ILE A 240 -23.21 3.47 31.40
N GLY A 241 -22.64 2.74 32.37
CA GLY A 241 -21.79 1.58 32.05
C GLY A 241 -22.68 0.37 31.80
N VAL A 242 -22.40 -0.39 30.73
CA VAL A 242 -22.92 -1.75 30.51
C VAL A 242 -24.46 -1.88 30.44
N LYS A 243 -25.12 -1.16 29.51
CA LYS A 243 -26.46 -1.59 28.99
C LYS A 243 -26.94 -0.95 27.67
N THR A 244 -26.12 -0.99 26.61
CA THR A 244 -26.63 -0.76 25.24
C THR A 244 -25.81 -1.55 24.22
N PHE A 245 -25.86 -2.89 24.33
CA PHE A 245 -25.19 -3.80 23.38
C PHE A 245 -25.95 -5.14 23.25
N LYS A 246 -27.28 -5.13 23.46
CA LYS A 246 -28.09 -6.35 23.53
C LYS A 246 -29.56 -6.25 23.09
N GLU A 247 -29.93 -5.20 22.35
CA GLU A 247 -31.29 -4.99 21.83
C GLU A 247 -31.26 -4.60 20.34
N LEU A 248 -30.68 -5.49 19.51
CA LEU A 248 -30.88 -5.56 18.05
C LEU A 248 -30.87 -7.03 17.57
N GLU A 249 -31.31 -7.96 18.42
CA GLU A 249 -31.66 -9.33 18.01
C GLU A 249 -33.18 -9.50 18.16
N GLY A 250 -33.84 -9.87 17.06
CA GLY A 250 -35.23 -10.34 17.06
C GLY A 250 -36.26 -9.37 16.48
N GLU A 251 -36.57 -9.55 15.19
CA GLU A 251 -37.97 -9.73 14.79
C GLU A 251 -38.05 -10.79 13.68
N ASP A 252 -38.99 -11.73 13.84
CA ASP A 252 -39.14 -12.95 13.05
C ASP A 252 -39.78 -12.71 11.69
N ILE A 253 -39.30 -13.40 10.63
CA ILE A 253 -40.12 -13.72 9.44
C ILE A 253 -40.00 -15.22 9.10
N SER A 254 -40.84 -16.00 9.80
CA SER A 254 -41.61 -17.17 9.35
C SER A 254 -41.02 -18.23 8.40
N GLN A 255 -40.96 -19.46 8.95
CA GLN A 255 -41.52 -20.72 8.42
C GLN A 255 -41.07 -21.32 7.06
N SER A 256 -40.51 -22.54 7.20
CA SER A 256 -40.65 -23.74 6.35
C SER A 256 -40.39 -23.67 4.84
N PHE A 257 -39.38 -24.40 4.39
CA PHE A 257 -39.37 -25.62 3.53
C PHE A 257 -37.87 -25.90 3.32
N GLY A 258 -37.29 -27.09 3.36
CA GLY A 258 -37.70 -28.43 2.95
C GLY A 258 -36.39 -29.08 2.47
N THR A 259 -36.08 -30.30 2.91
CA THR A 259 -34.76 -30.92 2.68
C THR A 259 -34.56 -31.22 1.18
N LEU A 260 -33.50 -30.67 0.56
CA LEU A 260 -33.10 -31.02 -0.81
C LEU A 260 -31.88 -31.94 -0.80
N SER A 261 -32.02 -33.11 -1.42
CA SER A 261 -30.95 -34.10 -1.58
C SER A 261 -30.14 -33.86 -2.86
N LEU A 262 -28.94 -34.43 -2.91
CA LEU A 262 -28.00 -34.38 -4.04
C LEU A 262 -28.51 -35.15 -5.29
N THR A 263 -29.54 -34.66 -5.98
CA THR A 263 -30.01 -35.19 -7.27
C THR A 263 -30.68 -34.12 -8.16
N ASP A 264 -30.07 -32.95 -8.34
CA ASP A 264 -30.52 -31.93 -9.31
C ASP A 264 -29.33 -31.41 -10.15
N GLN A 265 -28.86 -32.23 -11.10
CA GLN A 265 -27.83 -31.86 -12.08
C GLN A 265 -28.39 -31.57 -13.49
N GLU A 266 -29.70 -31.66 -13.69
CA GLU A 266 -30.30 -31.55 -15.04
C GLU A 266 -30.91 -30.18 -15.38
N SER A 267 -31.13 -29.27 -14.41
CA SER A 267 -31.71 -27.94 -14.68
C SER A 267 -30.71 -26.84 -15.09
N TYR A 268 -29.40 -27.12 -15.05
CA TYR A 268 -28.35 -26.12 -15.32
C TYR A 268 -27.95 -25.99 -16.80
N LYS A 269 -28.64 -26.67 -17.72
CA LYS A 269 -28.38 -26.55 -19.16
C LYS A 269 -29.05 -25.34 -19.81
N ASP A 270 -30.18 -24.87 -19.30
CA ASP A 270 -30.94 -23.78 -19.91
C ASP A 270 -30.30 -22.39 -19.66
N ASP A 271 -29.53 -22.22 -18.57
CA ASP A 271 -28.81 -20.97 -18.26
C ASP A 271 -27.57 -20.75 -19.16
N LEU A 272 -27.08 -21.78 -19.87
CA LEU A 272 -25.94 -21.68 -20.79
C LEU A 272 -26.31 -21.02 -22.12
N ASP A 273 -27.58 -21.05 -22.53
CA ASP A 273 -28.03 -20.41 -23.77
C ASP A 273 -28.16 -18.88 -23.64
N ASP A 274 -28.33 -18.33 -22.42
CA ASP A 274 -28.47 -16.87 -22.22
C ASP A 274 -27.13 -16.10 -22.27
N LEU A 275 -25.99 -16.81 -22.26
CA LEU A 275 -24.68 -16.24 -22.63
C LEU A 275 -24.66 -15.72 -24.07
N SER A 276 -25.51 -16.26 -24.96
CA SER A 276 -25.62 -15.83 -26.36
C SER A 276 -26.21 -14.41 -26.53
N ASN A 277 -26.92 -13.91 -25.52
CA ASN A 277 -27.60 -12.61 -25.53
C ASN A 277 -26.74 -11.44 -25.00
N ILE A 278 -25.57 -11.69 -24.39
CA ILE A 278 -24.71 -10.64 -23.84
C ILE A 278 -23.73 -10.15 -24.91
N LYS A 279 -24.29 -9.47 -25.92
CA LYS A 279 -23.59 -8.97 -27.09
C LYS A 279 -23.61 -7.44 -27.10
N ILE A 280 -22.55 -6.79 -26.59
CA ILE A 280 -22.50 -5.31 -26.50
C ILE A 280 -22.36 -4.69 -27.89
N SER A 281 -22.95 -3.52 -28.13
CA SER A 281 -22.82 -2.87 -29.45
C SER A 281 -21.35 -2.54 -29.76
N GLN A 282 -21.00 -2.57 -31.05
CA GLN A 282 -19.65 -2.22 -31.52
C GLN A 282 -19.19 -0.83 -31.02
N SER A 283 -20.11 0.12 -30.89
CA SER A 283 -19.86 1.45 -30.32
C SER A 283 -19.40 1.42 -28.85
N VAL A 284 -19.97 0.53 -28.02
CA VAL A 284 -19.55 0.36 -26.61
C VAL A 284 -18.16 -0.29 -26.55
N GLY A 285 -17.87 -1.25 -27.44
CA GLY A 285 -16.54 -1.85 -27.56
C GLY A 285 -15.45 -0.82 -27.89
N ILE A 286 -15.70 0.03 -28.91
CA ILE A 286 -14.79 1.12 -29.30
C ILE A 286 -14.59 2.11 -28.14
N GLN A 287 -15.66 2.52 -27.45
CA GLN A 287 -15.54 3.45 -26.33
C GLN A 287 -14.68 2.88 -25.19
N ILE A 288 -14.81 1.60 -24.84
CA ILE A 288 -13.96 0.94 -23.83
C ILE A 288 -12.50 0.90 -24.27
N GLN A 289 -12.27 0.68 -25.56
CA GLN A 289 -10.94 0.63 -26.16
C GLN A 289 -10.22 1.98 -26.13
N GLU A 290 -10.94 3.07 -26.45
CA GLU A 290 -10.40 4.43 -26.46
C GLU A 290 -10.22 5.02 -25.05
N GLU A 291 -11.19 4.82 -24.15
CA GLU A 291 -11.19 5.43 -22.81
C GLU A 291 -10.34 4.65 -21.77
N PHE A 292 -10.22 3.31 -21.92
CA PHE A 292 -9.57 2.46 -20.90
C PHE A 292 -8.43 1.60 -21.43
N LEU A 293 -8.60 0.92 -22.57
CA LEU A 293 -7.61 -0.06 -23.02
C LEU A 293 -6.33 0.55 -23.60
N LYS A 294 -6.28 1.89 -23.76
CA LYS A 294 -5.09 2.68 -24.10
C LYS A 294 -4.45 3.38 -22.89
N ASP A 295 -5.09 3.36 -21.72
CA ASP A 295 -4.55 3.95 -20.49
C ASP A 295 -3.62 2.96 -19.77
N LEU A 296 -2.39 3.39 -19.46
CA LEU A 296 -1.40 2.62 -18.70
C LEU A 296 -1.77 2.47 -17.21
N ASN A 297 -2.69 3.30 -16.71
CA ASN A 297 -3.23 3.21 -15.36
C ASN A 297 -4.29 2.10 -15.22
N VAL A 298 -4.82 1.57 -16.32
CA VAL A 298 -5.85 0.51 -16.30
C VAL A 298 -5.21 -0.88 -16.40
N ARG A 299 -5.38 -1.68 -15.34
CA ARG A 299 -4.92 -3.08 -15.28
C ARG A 299 -5.89 -4.03 -16.00
N ASP A 300 -7.18 -3.98 -15.64
CA ASP A 300 -8.20 -4.88 -16.21
C ASP A 300 -9.56 -4.17 -16.33
N VAL A 301 -10.41 -4.66 -17.23
CA VAL A 301 -11.75 -4.13 -17.47
C VAL A 301 -12.70 -5.30 -17.72
N PHE A 302 -13.78 -5.41 -16.94
CA PHE A 302 -14.72 -6.52 -17.09
C PHE A 302 -16.16 -6.14 -16.76
N PHE A 303 -17.10 -6.85 -17.36
CA PHE A 303 -18.50 -6.79 -16.95
C PHE A 303 -18.77 -7.77 -15.81
N GLY A 304 -19.52 -7.32 -14.82
CA GLY A 304 -19.91 -8.15 -13.68
C GLY A 304 -21.20 -7.68 -13.02
N SER A 305 -21.62 -8.42 -12.01
CA SER A 305 -22.76 -8.10 -11.15
C SER A 305 -22.38 -8.27 -9.68
N GLU A 306 -22.98 -7.46 -8.82
CA GLU A 306 -23.00 -7.72 -7.38
C GLU A 306 -23.81 -8.98 -7.10
N ASN A 307 -23.38 -9.76 -6.11
CA ASN A 307 -23.87 -11.11 -5.84
C ASN A 307 -25.28 -11.11 -5.19
N VAL A 308 -26.29 -10.81 -6.01
CA VAL A 308 -27.71 -10.88 -5.70
C VAL A 308 -28.32 -12.00 -6.54
N LYS A 309 -29.06 -12.91 -5.90
CA LYS A 309 -29.78 -13.99 -6.60
C LYS A 309 -30.71 -13.39 -7.66
N THR A 310 -30.44 -13.72 -8.93
CA THR A 310 -31.18 -13.34 -10.15
C THR A 310 -31.46 -11.84 -10.31
N LEU A 311 -30.80 -11.18 -11.26
CA LEU A 311 -31.19 -9.83 -11.71
C LEU A 311 -31.14 -9.70 -13.25
N PRO A 312 -32.07 -8.93 -13.85
CA PRO A 312 -32.08 -8.64 -15.28
C PRO A 312 -30.91 -7.72 -15.70
N TYR A 313 -30.81 -7.48 -17.01
CA TYR A 313 -29.75 -6.72 -17.70
C TYR A 313 -29.33 -5.40 -17.02
N SER A 314 -30.27 -4.71 -16.35
CA SER A 314 -30.07 -3.43 -15.65
C SER A 314 -29.16 -3.49 -14.40
N SER A 315 -28.77 -4.67 -13.94
CA SER A 315 -27.86 -4.85 -12.79
C SER A 315 -26.37 -4.90 -13.15
N LYS A 316 -26.05 -5.07 -14.44
CA LYS A 316 -24.68 -5.27 -14.93
C LYS A 316 -23.90 -3.95 -14.93
N LYS A 317 -22.70 -3.97 -14.35
CA LYS A 317 -21.79 -2.82 -14.26
C LYS A 317 -20.48 -3.12 -14.98
N LEU A 318 -19.84 -2.08 -15.51
CA LEU A 318 -18.47 -2.16 -16.04
C LEU A 318 -17.49 -1.87 -14.89
N TYR A 319 -16.72 -2.87 -14.51
CA TYR A 319 -15.66 -2.72 -13.51
C TYR A 319 -14.35 -2.38 -14.20
N VAL A 320 -13.70 -1.30 -13.76
CA VAL A 320 -12.43 -0.82 -14.30
C VAL A 320 -11.40 -0.85 -13.17
N VAL A 321 -10.43 -1.74 -13.29
CA VAL A 321 -9.38 -1.96 -12.29
C VAL A 321 -8.20 -1.05 -12.61
N VAL A 322 -7.83 -0.15 -11.69
CA VAL A 322 -6.86 0.92 -11.92
C VAL A 322 -5.75 0.95 -10.87
N ASP A 323 -4.55 1.37 -11.26
CA ASP A 323 -3.45 1.63 -10.32
C ASP A 323 -3.76 2.82 -9.38
N ARG A 324 -4.45 3.84 -9.90
CA ARG A 324 -4.94 5.00 -9.16
C ARG A 324 -6.28 5.46 -9.72
N THR A 325 -7.21 5.87 -8.86
CA THR A 325 -8.49 6.43 -9.28
C THR A 325 -8.28 7.70 -10.12
N PRO A 326 -8.82 7.80 -11.36
CA PRO A 326 -8.68 8.98 -12.19
C PRO A 326 -9.32 10.23 -11.55
N THR A 327 -8.68 11.39 -11.70
CA THR A 327 -9.20 12.67 -11.17
C THR A 327 -10.52 13.11 -11.81
N LYS A 328 -10.83 12.62 -13.01
CA LYS A 328 -12.10 12.82 -13.72
C LYS A 328 -12.70 11.46 -14.06
N LEU A 329 -13.71 11.05 -13.31
CA LEU A 329 -14.35 9.74 -13.45
C LEU A 329 -15.43 9.74 -14.54
N LEU A 330 -15.25 8.90 -15.56
CA LEU A 330 -16.32 8.56 -16.48
C LEU A 330 -17.38 7.74 -15.72
N GLN A 331 -18.65 8.12 -15.81
CA GLN A 331 -19.72 7.53 -14.98
C GLN A 331 -20.40 6.32 -15.63
N LYS A 332 -20.43 6.27 -16.97
CA LYS A 332 -21.00 5.16 -17.75
C LYS A 332 -20.34 5.00 -19.12
N VAL A 333 -20.40 3.79 -19.67
CA VAL A 333 -20.16 3.49 -21.10
C VAL A 333 -21.47 3.00 -21.70
N GLY A 334 -21.98 3.67 -22.74
CA GLY A 334 -23.34 3.41 -23.22
C GLY A 334 -24.36 3.53 -22.10
N ASP A 335 -25.02 2.42 -21.76
CA ASP A 335 -26.00 2.32 -20.67
C ASP A 335 -25.46 1.62 -19.40
N PHE A 336 -24.19 1.19 -19.40
CA PHE A 336 -23.58 0.48 -18.27
C PHE A 336 -22.91 1.45 -17.29
N PRO A 337 -23.32 1.49 -16.01
CA PRO A 337 -22.60 2.23 -14.97
C PRO A 337 -21.17 1.71 -14.79
N ILE A 338 -20.22 2.61 -14.55
CA ILE A 338 -18.82 2.25 -14.26
C ILE A 338 -18.60 2.18 -12.75
N VAL A 339 -17.85 1.16 -12.31
CA VAL A 339 -17.30 1.06 -10.95
C VAL A 339 -15.78 0.96 -11.06
N TYR A 340 -15.06 1.92 -10.47
CA TYR A 340 -13.62 1.87 -10.39
C TYR A 340 -13.18 1.02 -9.18
N ILE A 341 -12.23 0.12 -9.41
CA ILE A 341 -11.56 -0.66 -8.37
C ILE A 341 -10.11 -0.17 -8.35
N GLU A 342 -9.78 0.73 -7.42
CA GLU A 342 -8.38 1.08 -7.19
C GLU A 342 -7.63 -0.09 -6.58
N TRP A 343 -6.51 -0.44 -7.21
CA TRP A 343 -5.71 -1.59 -6.84
C TRP A 343 -5.11 -1.42 -5.45
N ARG A 344 -5.03 -2.52 -4.67
CA ARG A 344 -4.70 -2.52 -3.22
C ARG A 344 -5.71 -1.82 -2.30
N THR A 345 -6.85 -1.32 -2.80
CA THR A 345 -7.92 -0.82 -1.90
C THR A 345 -8.88 -1.95 -1.51
N PHE A 346 -9.13 -2.07 -0.21
CA PHE A 346 -10.01 -3.08 0.36
C PHE A 346 -11.35 -2.44 0.75
N THR A 347 -12.45 -3.10 0.37
CA THR A 347 -13.79 -2.82 0.92
C THR A 347 -14.07 -3.64 2.17
N GLU A 348 -13.40 -4.78 2.35
CA GLU A 348 -13.51 -5.54 3.59
C GLU A 348 -12.60 -4.96 4.68
N LEU A 349 -13.17 -4.79 5.87
CA LEU A 349 -12.41 -4.42 7.07
C LEU A 349 -11.62 -5.63 7.58
N GLY A 350 -10.42 -5.36 8.10
CA GLY A 350 -9.63 -6.37 8.79
C GLY A 350 -10.37 -6.97 10.00
N PRO A 351 -10.09 -8.24 10.36
CA PRO A 351 -10.73 -8.89 11.49
C PRO A 351 -10.43 -8.18 12.83
N ARG A 352 -11.44 -8.11 13.70
CA ARG A 352 -11.44 -7.39 14.97
C ARG A 352 -10.71 -8.09 16.11
N ASN A 353 -10.24 -9.32 15.89
CA ASN A 353 -9.41 -10.10 16.79
C ASN A 353 -8.17 -10.65 16.07
N TYR A 354 -7.17 -11.06 16.84
CA TYR A 354 -6.04 -11.83 16.32
C TYR A 354 -6.50 -13.23 15.87
N PRO A 355 -5.81 -13.86 14.91
CA PRO A 355 -6.06 -15.24 14.56
C PRO A 355 -5.78 -16.17 15.76
N PRO A 356 -6.40 -17.36 15.82
CA PRO A 356 -6.09 -18.38 16.82
C PRO A 356 -4.58 -18.64 16.93
N SER A 357 -4.08 -18.70 18.16
CA SER A 357 -2.65 -18.97 18.45
C SER A 357 -2.24 -20.44 18.30
N MET A 358 -3.20 -21.32 18.00
CA MET A 358 -2.93 -22.72 17.68
C MET A 358 -2.64 -22.85 16.18
N ALA A 359 -1.72 -23.74 15.82
CA ALA A 359 -1.47 -24.09 14.42
C ALA A 359 -2.69 -24.78 13.80
N LEU A 360 -2.87 -24.65 12.48
CA LEU A 360 -3.92 -25.37 11.76
C LEU A 360 -3.73 -26.90 11.88
N PRO A 361 -4.81 -27.70 12.06
CA PRO A 361 -4.70 -29.15 12.26
C PRO A 361 -4.01 -29.87 11.09
N LEU A 362 -3.04 -30.74 11.40
CA LEU A 362 -2.19 -31.43 10.41
C LEU A 362 -2.99 -32.28 9.42
N ASN A 363 -4.09 -32.90 9.86
CA ASN A 363 -5.00 -33.65 8.98
C ASN A 363 -5.71 -32.74 7.96
N VAL A 364 -6.05 -31.50 8.35
CA VAL A 364 -6.66 -30.51 7.45
C VAL A 364 -5.61 -29.94 6.50
N LYS A 365 -4.40 -29.63 6.98
CA LYS A 365 -3.25 -29.23 6.15
C LYS A 365 -3.00 -30.23 5.03
N LYS A 366 -2.85 -31.53 5.36
CA LYS A 366 -2.67 -32.62 4.38
C LYS A 366 -3.84 -32.71 3.40
N LYS A 367 -5.07 -32.70 3.91
CA LYS A 367 -6.27 -32.80 3.07
C LYS A 367 -6.39 -31.65 2.07
N PHE A 368 -6.08 -30.43 2.49
CA PHE A 368 -6.05 -29.27 1.60
C PHE A 368 -4.94 -29.37 0.55
N ASP A 369 -3.76 -29.85 0.95
CA ASP A 369 -2.65 -30.10 0.02
C ASP A 369 -3.03 -31.12 -1.07
N ASP A 370 -3.82 -32.15 -0.75
CA ASP A 370 -4.35 -33.10 -1.74
C ASP A 370 -5.50 -32.49 -2.59
N ILE A 371 -6.33 -31.61 -2.01
CA ILE A 371 -7.41 -30.88 -2.71
C ILE A 371 -6.84 -29.91 -3.78
N LEU A 372 -5.65 -29.34 -3.56
CA LEU A 372 -5.01 -28.42 -4.50
C LEU A 372 -4.77 -29.03 -5.88
N ASP A 373 -4.25 -30.27 -5.93
CA ASP A 373 -3.99 -30.97 -7.20
C ASP A 373 -5.26 -31.65 -7.76
N THR A 374 -6.17 -32.12 -6.91
CA THR A 374 -7.29 -32.97 -7.33
C THR A 374 -8.59 -32.24 -7.67
N LYS A 375 -8.89 -31.11 -7.01
CA LYS A 375 -10.18 -30.40 -7.17
C LYS A 375 -10.04 -28.93 -7.48
N LEU A 376 -9.03 -28.29 -6.90
CA LEU A 376 -8.72 -26.89 -7.16
C LEU A 376 -7.72 -26.77 -8.31
N GLY A 377 -7.80 -27.62 -9.34
CA GLY A 377 -6.92 -27.58 -10.51
C GLY A 377 -7.25 -26.44 -11.50
N LEU A 378 -6.60 -26.43 -12.66
CA LEU A 378 -6.77 -25.38 -13.68
C LEU A 378 -8.22 -25.20 -14.16
N GLU A 379 -8.98 -26.28 -14.32
CA GLU A 379 -10.40 -26.24 -14.71
C GLU A 379 -11.23 -25.41 -13.71
N PHE A 380 -11.20 -25.79 -12.42
CA PHE A 380 -11.84 -25.03 -11.34
C PHE A 380 -11.38 -23.56 -11.33
N ARG A 381 -10.07 -23.31 -11.36
CA ARG A 381 -9.51 -21.95 -11.31
C ARG A 381 -9.91 -21.08 -12.51
N SER A 382 -10.27 -21.68 -13.64
CA SER A 382 -10.69 -20.97 -14.85
C SER A 382 -12.14 -20.47 -14.78
N SER A 383 -13.00 -21.13 -13.99
CA SER A 383 -14.38 -20.70 -13.69
C SER A 383 -14.48 -19.46 -12.80
N PHE A 384 -13.36 -19.00 -12.20
CA PHE A 384 -13.30 -17.85 -11.30
C PHE A 384 -12.25 -16.84 -11.80
N SER A 385 -12.60 -16.07 -12.81
CA SER A 385 -11.67 -15.13 -13.48
C SER A 385 -11.09 -14.07 -12.53
N ASN A 386 -11.88 -13.60 -11.55
CA ASN A 386 -11.48 -12.65 -10.51
C ASN A 386 -10.64 -13.24 -9.36
N LEU A 387 -10.33 -14.54 -9.38
CA LEU A 387 -9.52 -15.22 -8.36
C LEU A 387 -8.03 -14.90 -8.51
N THR A 388 -7.41 -14.47 -7.42
CA THR A 388 -6.00 -14.02 -7.35
C THR A 388 -5.11 -14.97 -6.55
N ALA A 389 -5.64 -15.62 -5.51
CA ALA A 389 -4.91 -16.62 -4.73
C ALA A 389 -5.85 -17.58 -3.99
N ILE A 390 -5.29 -18.73 -3.56
CA ILE A 390 -5.95 -19.74 -2.73
C ILE A 390 -5.01 -20.07 -1.56
N SER A 391 -5.54 -20.16 -0.34
CA SER A 391 -4.80 -20.64 0.84
C SER A 391 -5.70 -21.45 1.79
N LEU A 392 -5.11 -22.02 2.82
CA LEU A 392 -5.83 -22.54 3.98
C LEU A 392 -5.59 -21.61 5.17
N ASN A 393 -6.64 -21.21 5.87
CA ASN A 393 -6.54 -20.25 6.99
C ASN A 393 -7.70 -20.46 7.98
N TRP A 394 -7.74 -19.68 9.06
CA TRP A 394 -8.88 -19.62 9.98
C TRP A 394 -10.03 -18.80 9.37
N LYS A 395 -11.24 -19.35 9.34
CA LYS A 395 -12.44 -18.70 8.79
C LYS A 395 -12.80 -17.42 9.54
N ILE A 396 -13.17 -16.37 8.82
CA ILE A 396 -13.71 -15.13 9.40
C ILE A 396 -15.25 -15.16 9.31
N VAL A 397 -15.92 -14.83 10.41
CA VAL A 397 -17.38 -14.64 10.46
C VAL A 397 -17.67 -13.36 11.23
N ASP A 398 -18.55 -12.50 10.72
CA ASP A 398 -18.93 -11.21 11.29
C ASP A 398 -17.73 -10.31 11.66
N GLY A 399 -16.65 -10.39 10.88
CA GLY A 399 -15.40 -9.66 11.12
C GLY A 399 -14.56 -10.20 12.29
N PHE A 400 -14.74 -11.44 12.71
CA PHE A 400 -13.91 -12.13 13.69
C PHE A 400 -13.35 -13.44 13.14
N TYR A 401 -12.07 -13.73 13.40
CA TYR A 401 -11.52 -15.07 13.23
C TYR A 401 -12.21 -16.07 14.16
N THR A 402 -12.43 -17.27 13.63
CA THR A 402 -12.98 -18.42 14.35
C THR A 402 -11.98 -19.57 14.39
N ASN A 403 -12.13 -20.50 15.33
CA ASN A 403 -11.32 -21.73 15.41
C ASN A 403 -11.72 -22.79 14.36
N ARG A 404 -12.23 -22.37 13.19
CA ARG A 404 -12.60 -23.26 12.08
C ARG A 404 -11.64 -23.06 10.91
N PRO A 405 -10.91 -24.09 10.45
CA PRO A 405 -10.16 -24.03 9.20
C PRO A 405 -11.09 -23.81 8.01
N ALA A 406 -10.65 -23.00 7.04
CA ALA A 406 -11.32 -22.80 5.77
C ALA A 406 -10.33 -22.65 4.60
N ILE A 407 -10.76 -23.09 3.43
CA ILE A 407 -10.10 -22.77 2.15
C ILE A 407 -10.49 -21.34 1.79
N VAL A 408 -9.51 -20.45 1.75
CA VAL A 408 -9.70 -19.03 1.48
C VAL A 408 -9.43 -18.75 0.00
N PHE A 409 -10.46 -18.27 -0.67
CA PHE A 409 -10.38 -17.73 -2.03
C PHE A 409 -10.17 -16.21 -1.95
N TYR A 410 -9.04 -15.74 -2.46
CA TYR A 410 -8.76 -14.32 -2.60
C TYR A 410 -9.21 -13.83 -3.97
N VAL A 411 -9.98 -12.74 -4.00
CA VAL A 411 -10.49 -12.10 -5.22
C VAL A 411 -10.14 -10.62 -5.27
N ILE A 412 -10.24 -10.02 -6.47
CA ILE A 412 -10.03 -8.57 -6.69
C ILE A 412 -11.04 -7.71 -5.89
N ARG A 413 -12.30 -8.14 -5.81
CA ARG A 413 -13.38 -7.43 -5.12
C ARG A 413 -14.42 -8.43 -4.60
N LYS A 414 -14.68 -8.39 -3.29
CA LYS A 414 -15.63 -9.30 -2.65
C LYS A 414 -17.06 -8.96 -3.05
N GLY A 415 -17.89 -9.98 -3.26
CA GLY A 415 -19.28 -9.82 -3.67
C GLY A 415 -19.50 -9.41 -5.13
N VAL A 416 -18.46 -9.29 -5.95
CA VAL A 416 -18.57 -9.05 -7.40
C VAL A 416 -18.23 -10.33 -8.15
N ILE A 417 -19.16 -10.79 -9.00
CA ILE A 417 -18.97 -11.95 -9.88
C ILE A 417 -18.86 -11.42 -11.34
N PRO A 418 -17.74 -11.66 -12.04
CA PRO A 418 -17.64 -11.38 -13.48
C PRO A 418 -18.64 -12.22 -14.27
N ILE A 419 -19.21 -11.67 -15.35
CA ILE A 419 -20.05 -12.43 -16.28
C ILE A 419 -19.28 -13.65 -16.81
N GLY A 420 -19.94 -14.82 -16.81
CA GLY A 420 -19.33 -16.12 -17.13
C GLY A 420 -18.59 -16.79 -15.97
N GLY A 421 -18.44 -16.12 -14.82
CA GLY A 421 -17.96 -16.71 -13.58
C GLY A 421 -19.07 -17.31 -12.72
N MET A 422 -18.71 -18.18 -11.77
CA MET A 422 -19.66 -18.81 -10.83
C MET A 422 -19.46 -18.32 -9.38
N PRO A 423 -20.45 -18.49 -8.49
CA PRO A 423 -20.26 -18.38 -7.05
C PRO A 423 -19.31 -19.47 -6.53
N PHE A 424 -18.49 -19.16 -5.52
CA PHE A 424 -17.64 -20.16 -4.86
C PHE A 424 -18.49 -21.16 -4.05
N PRO A 425 -18.13 -22.45 -4.03
CA PRO A 425 -18.80 -23.44 -3.18
C PRO A 425 -18.56 -23.13 -1.70
N GLU A 426 -19.54 -23.38 -0.83
CA GLU A 426 -19.44 -23.11 0.62
C GLU A 426 -18.55 -24.12 1.38
N ILE A 427 -18.40 -25.33 0.82
CA ILE A 427 -17.63 -26.45 1.39
C ILE A 427 -16.96 -27.22 0.26
N ILE A 428 -15.69 -27.59 0.43
CA ILE A 428 -14.96 -28.52 -0.45
C ILE A 428 -14.39 -29.65 0.41
N ASP A 429 -14.84 -30.88 0.15
CA ASP A 429 -14.48 -32.08 0.93
C ASP A 429 -14.55 -31.89 2.46
N GLY A 430 -15.62 -31.26 2.95
CA GLY A 430 -15.82 -31.04 4.37
C GLY A 430 -14.86 -30.03 5.02
N ILE A 431 -14.05 -29.31 4.25
CA ILE A 431 -13.41 -28.07 4.68
C ILE A 431 -14.33 -26.92 4.24
N GLU A 432 -14.72 -26.05 5.17
CA GLU A 432 -15.48 -24.84 4.83
C GLU A 432 -14.67 -23.93 3.90
N THR A 433 -15.33 -23.05 3.16
CA THR A 433 -14.66 -22.01 2.38
C THR A 433 -14.86 -20.62 2.99
N ASP A 434 -14.05 -19.67 2.54
CA ASP A 434 -14.15 -18.25 2.85
C ASP A 434 -13.72 -17.45 1.61
N VAL A 435 -14.30 -16.28 1.39
CA VAL A 435 -13.99 -15.41 0.25
C VAL A 435 -13.52 -14.08 0.78
N ARG A 436 -12.32 -13.67 0.39
CA ARG A 436 -11.63 -12.47 0.87
C ARG A 436 -11.06 -11.66 -0.27
N GLU A 437 -10.66 -10.44 0.03
CA GLU A 437 -9.97 -9.59 -0.93
C GLU A 437 -8.46 -9.80 -0.81
N GLY A 438 -7.79 -9.88 -1.97
CA GLY A 438 -6.34 -10.07 -1.99
C GLY A 438 -5.76 -9.72 -3.34
N PHE A 439 -4.71 -8.92 -3.34
CA PHE A 439 -4.01 -8.46 -4.54
C PHE A 439 -2.61 -9.06 -4.55
N TYR A 440 -2.26 -9.78 -5.61
CA TYR A 440 -0.89 -10.23 -5.82
C TYR A 440 -0.17 -9.28 -6.77
N GLU A 441 1.07 -8.92 -6.45
CA GLU A 441 1.95 -8.14 -7.34
C GLU A 441 3.35 -8.73 -7.42
N MET A 442 3.87 -8.84 -8.64
CA MET A 442 5.32 -8.91 -8.88
C MET A 442 5.95 -7.54 -8.59
N THR A 443 7.23 -7.50 -8.19
CA THR A 443 7.80 -6.31 -7.53
C THR A 443 8.94 -5.62 -8.33
N GLY A 444 8.81 -4.31 -8.69
CA GLY A 444 9.80 -3.41 -9.37
C GLY A 444 10.01 -1.93 -8.87
N LYS A 445 11.29 -1.42 -8.73
CA LYS A 445 11.82 -0.01 -8.40
C LYS A 445 11.59 0.55 -6.93
N TYR A 446 12.53 1.03 -6.07
CA TYR A 446 14.01 1.38 -6.06
C TYR A 446 14.69 1.43 -4.62
N SER A 447 16.02 1.13 -4.41
CA SER A 447 16.92 1.54 -3.26
C SER A 447 18.34 1.87 -3.77
N GLU A 448 19.03 2.88 -3.20
CA GLU A 448 20.23 3.47 -3.82
C GLU A 448 21.44 2.51 -3.92
N ASP A 449 21.91 1.92 -2.80
CA ASP A 449 23.13 1.09 -2.76
C ASP A 449 23.17 -0.07 -3.79
N CYS A 450 22.05 -0.76 -3.98
CA CYS A 450 22.00 -1.96 -4.83
C CYS A 450 21.81 -1.64 -6.33
N ARG A 451 21.66 -0.35 -6.69
CA ARG A 451 21.37 0.13 -8.05
C ARG A 451 22.56 0.74 -8.77
N GLU A 452 23.67 0.96 -8.08
CA GLU A 452 24.88 1.52 -8.68
C GLU A 452 25.60 0.53 -9.61
N TYR A 453 26.45 1.07 -10.49
CA TYR A 453 27.42 0.26 -11.21
C TYR A 453 28.50 -0.26 -10.27
N LEU A 454 28.57 -1.58 -10.10
CA LEU A 454 29.52 -2.19 -9.18
C LEU A 454 30.73 -2.75 -9.93
N PRO A 455 31.98 -2.50 -9.48
CA PRO A 455 33.18 -3.09 -10.06
C PRO A 455 33.20 -4.64 -10.03
N TYR A 456 32.41 -5.23 -9.13
CA TYR A 456 32.20 -6.66 -9.01
C TYR A 456 30.70 -6.97 -8.86
N VAL A 457 30.13 -7.73 -9.79
CA VAL A 457 28.73 -8.16 -9.71
C VAL A 457 28.57 -9.20 -8.60
N SER A 458 27.62 -8.98 -7.70
CA SER A 458 27.45 -9.71 -6.43
C SER A 458 25.96 -10.00 -6.16
N THR A 459 25.65 -10.89 -5.22
CA THR A 459 24.26 -11.21 -4.85
C THR A 459 23.52 -9.98 -4.31
N GLY A 460 22.30 -9.72 -4.75
CA GLY A 460 21.53 -8.53 -4.39
C GLY A 460 21.64 -7.35 -5.37
N CYS A 461 22.51 -7.41 -6.39
CA CYS A 461 22.62 -6.37 -7.40
C CYS A 461 21.32 -6.15 -8.18
N SER A 462 21.06 -4.91 -8.58
CA SER A 462 20.15 -4.60 -9.68
C SER A 462 20.59 -5.28 -10.98
N ILE A 463 19.67 -6.03 -11.60
CA ILE A 463 19.83 -6.58 -12.94
C ILE A 463 18.56 -6.42 -13.77
N GLY A 464 18.71 -6.37 -15.09
CA GLY A 464 17.60 -6.24 -16.03
C GLY A 464 18.02 -6.41 -17.47
N ILE A 465 17.05 -6.46 -18.38
CA ILE A 465 17.27 -6.71 -19.81
C ILE A 465 17.70 -5.40 -20.50
N THR A 466 18.75 -5.45 -21.34
CA THR A 466 19.32 -4.27 -22.01
C THR A 466 18.28 -3.47 -22.81
N GLY A 467 18.17 -2.16 -22.56
CA GLY A 467 17.25 -1.29 -23.29
C GLY A 467 15.76 -1.50 -22.94
N THR A 468 15.46 -2.08 -21.78
CA THR A 468 14.10 -2.26 -21.28
C THR A 468 13.95 -1.65 -19.88
N THR A 469 12.71 -1.40 -19.46
CA THR A 469 12.35 -0.96 -18.11
C THR A 469 12.28 -2.11 -17.09
N LEU A 470 12.47 -3.38 -17.52
CA LEU A 470 12.49 -4.53 -16.63
C LEU A 470 13.73 -4.52 -15.75
N ALA A 471 13.51 -4.63 -14.43
CA ALA A 471 14.58 -4.62 -13.45
C ALA A 471 14.16 -5.35 -12.17
N GLY A 472 15.05 -6.22 -11.69
CA GLY A 472 14.92 -7.01 -10.47
C GLY A 472 16.28 -7.23 -9.82
N THR A 473 16.40 -8.30 -9.04
CA THR A 473 17.56 -8.60 -8.20
C THR A 473 18.30 -9.83 -8.71
N LEU A 474 19.63 -9.80 -8.70
CA LEU A 474 20.46 -11.00 -8.83
C LEU A 474 20.38 -11.81 -7.53
N GLY A 475 19.70 -12.95 -7.56
CA GLY A 475 19.35 -13.72 -6.37
C GLY A 475 20.50 -14.52 -5.78
N ALA A 476 21.27 -15.17 -6.63
CA ALA A 476 22.47 -15.91 -6.27
C ALA A 476 23.32 -16.18 -7.52
N PHE A 477 24.51 -16.72 -7.30
CA PHE A 477 25.27 -17.44 -8.32
C PHE A 477 25.13 -18.95 -8.07
N VAL A 478 24.94 -19.71 -9.14
CA VAL A 478 24.73 -21.16 -9.13
C VAL A 478 25.63 -21.84 -10.14
N LYS A 479 25.78 -23.15 -10.01
CA LYS A 479 26.49 -23.98 -10.99
C LYS A 479 25.53 -24.88 -11.75
N ASP A 480 25.83 -25.12 -13.02
CA ASP A 480 25.19 -26.22 -13.76
C ASP A 480 25.87 -27.58 -13.48
N GLN A 481 25.45 -28.60 -14.22
CA GLN A 481 26.01 -29.95 -14.13
C GLN A 481 27.48 -30.04 -14.62
N ASN A 482 27.97 -29.06 -15.37
CA ASN A 482 29.35 -28.96 -15.85
C ASN A 482 30.24 -28.06 -14.97
N ASP A 483 29.74 -27.66 -13.79
CA ASP A 483 30.39 -26.70 -12.87
C ASP A 483 30.59 -25.28 -13.43
N LEU A 484 29.91 -24.93 -14.54
CA LEU A 484 29.91 -23.56 -15.07
C LEU A 484 29.04 -22.66 -14.20
N ILE A 485 29.50 -21.43 -13.96
CA ILE A 485 28.81 -20.44 -13.11
C ILE A 485 27.79 -19.66 -13.93
N HIS A 486 26.56 -19.65 -13.43
CA HIS A 486 25.43 -18.88 -13.95
C HIS A 486 24.85 -18.00 -12.83
N LEU A 487 24.16 -16.93 -13.19
CA LEU A 487 23.36 -16.16 -12.23
C LEU A 487 21.95 -16.76 -12.11
N LEU A 488 21.34 -16.65 -10.94
CA LEU A 488 19.95 -17.06 -10.65
C LEU A 488 19.11 -15.82 -10.32
N THR A 489 17.92 -15.73 -10.90
CA THR A 489 16.90 -14.70 -10.64
C THR A 489 15.52 -15.20 -11.09
N ASN A 490 14.47 -14.38 -11.07
CA ASN A 490 13.16 -14.78 -11.63
C ASN A 490 13.15 -14.77 -13.16
N ASP A 491 12.32 -15.62 -13.76
CA ASP A 491 12.13 -15.65 -15.21
C ASP A 491 11.52 -14.34 -15.71
N HIS A 492 10.54 -13.79 -15.00
CA HIS A 492 9.90 -12.51 -15.39
C HIS A 492 10.85 -11.29 -15.30
N VAL A 493 12.04 -11.41 -14.69
CA VAL A 493 13.03 -10.32 -14.59
C VAL A 493 13.96 -10.29 -15.81
N ILE A 494 14.30 -11.46 -16.39
CA ILE A 494 15.33 -11.60 -17.43
C ILE A 494 14.88 -12.26 -18.74
N ARG A 495 13.65 -12.78 -18.84
CA ARG A 495 13.13 -13.30 -20.11
C ARG A 495 12.57 -12.19 -20.99
N SER A 496 13.03 -12.16 -22.24
CA SER A 496 12.38 -11.45 -23.35
C SER A 496 12.58 -12.23 -24.65
N ASP A 497 11.56 -12.21 -25.51
CA ASP A 497 11.59 -12.88 -26.81
C ASP A 497 12.48 -12.16 -27.84
N VAL A 498 12.88 -10.91 -27.56
CA VAL A 498 13.64 -10.03 -28.47
C VAL A 498 15.07 -9.80 -27.98
N GLN A 499 15.25 -9.51 -26.68
CA GLN A 499 16.54 -9.19 -26.09
C GLN A 499 16.94 -10.26 -25.06
N ARG A 500 18.18 -10.73 -25.13
CA ARG A 500 18.71 -11.73 -24.18
C ARG A 500 19.87 -11.23 -23.33
N THR A 501 20.44 -10.07 -23.67
CA THR A 501 21.53 -9.49 -22.90
C THR A 501 21.03 -8.87 -21.59
N ILE A 502 21.73 -9.18 -20.51
CA ILE A 502 21.44 -8.77 -19.13
C ILE A 502 22.50 -7.77 -18.67
N CYS A 503 22.06 -6.70 -18.01
CA CYS A 503 22.90 -5.62 -17.50
C CYS A 503 23.00 -5.60 -15.97
N GLN A 504 24.14 -5.13 -15.45
CA GLN A 504 24.33 -4.65 -14.08
C GLN A 504 24.93 -3.23 -14.14
N PRO A 505 24.25 -2.20 -13.60
CA PRO A 505 22.91 -2.26 -13.03
C PRO A 505 21.87 -2.45 -14.15
N ALA A 506 20.60 -2.65 -13.80
CA ALA A 506 19.54 -2.67 -14.79
C ALA A 506 19.50 -1.36 -15.58
N TYR A 507 19.10 -1.41 -16.86
CA TYR A 507 18.96 -0.20 -17.69
C TYR A 507 18.02 0.83 -17.03
N ALA A 508 16.94 0.34 -16.40
CA ALA A 508 15.97 1.12 -15.64
C ALA A 508 16.48 1.81 -14.36
N ASP A 509 17.74 1.54 -13.99
CA ASP A 509 18.45 2.19 -12.88
C ASP A 509 19.63 3.02 -13.34
N HIS A 510 20.23 2.65 -14.47
CA HIS A 510 21.37 3.34 -15.04
C HIS A 510 20.97 4.59 -15.83
N ILE A 511 19.97 4.46 -16.71
CA ILE A 511 19.61 5.49 -17.68
C ILE A 511 18.31 6.22 -17.30
N ASP A 512 17.22 5.47 -17.04
CA ASP A 512 15.91 6.07 -16.76
C ASP A 512 15.92 7.20 -15.73
N PRO A 513 16.63 7.10 -14.57
CA PRO A 513 16.57 8.17 -13.55
C PRO A 513 17.21 9.48 -14.04
N ILE A 514 18.22 9.39 -14.91
CA ILE A 514 18.88 10.56 -15.51
C ILE A 514 17.96 11.19 -16.56
N GLU A 515 17.29 10.37 -17.38
CA GLU A 515 16.34 10.83 -18.40
C GLU A 515 15.06 11.44 -17.78
N GLU A 516 14.49 10.81 -16.74
CA GLU A 516 13.35 11.34 -15.97
C GLU A 516 13.69 12.72 -15.36
N ARG A 517 14.87 12.84 -14.73
CA ARG A 517 15.31 14.09 -14.11
C ARG A 517 15.64 15.17 -15.14
N LEU A 518 16.25 14.81 -16.27
CA LEU A 518 16.51 15.71 -17.39
C LEU A 518 15.20 16.25 -17.99
N LYS A 519 14.19 15.39 -18.16
CA LYS A 519 12.85 15.76 -18.62
C LYS A 519 12.16 16.72 -17.64
N TYR A 520 12.25 16.46 -16.34
CA TYR A 520 11.70 17.34 -15.30
C TYR A 520 12.35 18.73 -15.31
N GLU A 521 13.68 18.82 -15.24
CA GLU A 521 14.40 20.10 -15.23
C GLU A 521 14.18 20.89 -16.54
N THR A 522 14.06 20.20 -17.68
CA THR A 522 13.72 20.83 -18.97
C THR A 522 12.31 21.43 -18.96
N ALA A 523 11.30 20.69 -18.47
CA ALA A 523 9.93 21.18 -18.37
C ALA A 523 9.79 22.36 -17.38
N GLU A 524 10.55 22.39 -16.29
CA GLU A 524 10.61 23.55 -15.39
C GLU A 524 11.27 24.78 -16.06
N LEU A 525 12.32 24.57 -16.87
CA LEU A 525 12.94 25.64 -17.65
C LEU A 525 11.95 26.26 -18.66
N GLU A 526 11.19 25.45 -19.38
CA GLU A 526 10.18 25.91 -20.36
C GLU A 526 9.09 26.76 -19.69
N LYS A 527 8.58 26.34 -18.53
CA LYS A 527 7.61 27.13 -17.73
C LYS A 527 8.17 28.50 -17.40
N LEU A 528 9.43 28.58 -16.93
CA LEU A 528 10.08 29.85 -16.57
C LEU A 528 10.40 30.72 -17.80
N GLN A 529 10.58 30.14 -18.99
CA GLN A 529 10.76 30.88 -20.24
C GLN A 529 9.45 31.47 -20.78
N SER A 530 8.29 30.86 -20.49
CA SER A 530 6.98 31.35 -20.94
C SER A 530 6.43 32.58 -20.19
N GLN A 531 7.10 33.06 -19.14
CA GLN A 531 6.62 34.19 -18.33
C GLN A 531 7.11 35.54 -18.91
N PRO A 532 6.21 36.52 -19.14
CA PRO A 532 6.53 37.74 -19.90
C PRO A 532 7.35 38.79 -19.11
N GLU A 533 7.47 38.65 -17.79
CA GLU A 533 8.32 39.51 -16.94
C GLU A 533 9.25 38.62 -16.13
N THR A 534 10.57 38.76 -16.33
CA THR A 534 11.59 37.98 -15.61
C THR A 534 12.28 38.84 -14.57
N THR A 535 12.16 38.49 -13.29
CA THR A 535 12.93 39.13 -12.22
C THR A 535 14.39 38.65 -12.23
N GLU A 536 15.26 39.39 -11.54
CA GLU A 536 16.67 38.97 -11.32
C GLU A 536 16.77 37.61 -10.62
N PHE A 537 15.80 37.28 -9.76
CA PHE A 537 15.67 35.98 -9.11
C PHE A 537 15.34 34.87 -10.12
N ASP A 538 14.41 35.09 -11.06
CA ASP A 538 14.04 34.11 -12.08
C ASP A 538 15.21 33.81 -13.03
N ASN A 539 16.03 34.82 -13.34
CA ASN A 539 17.25 34.65 -14.12
C ASN A 539 18.30 33.81 -13.37
N MET A 540 18.44 34.01 -12.04
CA MET A 540 19.32 33.17 -11.22
C MET A 540 18.84 31.71 -11.13
N GLU A 541 17.54 31.46 -11.03
CA GLU A 541 16.99 30.09 -11.05
C GLU A 541 17.13 29.44 -12.44
N LYS A 542 16.89 30.17 -13.53
CA LYS A 542 17.19 29.71 -14.90
C LYS A 542 18.64 29.27 -15.06
N GLU A 543 19.60 30.03 -14.54
CA GLU A 543 21.03 29.67 -14.55
C GLU A 543 21.38 28.48 -13.65
N LYS A 544 20.62 28.20 -12.58
CA LYS A 544 20.76 26.96 -11.80
C LYS A 544 20.24 25.77 -12.61
N ILE A 545 19.06 25.89 -13.22
CA ILE A 545 18.42 24.82 -14.02
C ILE A 545 19.25 24.50 -15.26
N HIS A 546 19.73 25.49 -16.02
CA HIS A 546 20.65 25.27 -17.14
C HIS A 546 21.92 24.50 -16.74
N ARG A 547 22.51 24.80 -15.58
CA ARG A 547 23.68 24.05 -15.07
C ARG A 547 23.34 22.62 -14.68
N ARG A 548 22.16 22.36 -14.11
CA ARG A 548 21.69 20.99 -13.85
C ARG A 548 21.45 20.21 -15.13
N ILE A 549 20.77 20.81 -16.11
CA ILE A 549 20.51 20.21 -17.44
C ILE A 549 21.83 19.88 -18.15
N ARG A 550 22.85 20.75 -18.07
CA ARG A 550 24.18 20.46 -18.64
C ARG A 550 24.80 19.23 -18.00
N ARG A 551 24.87 19.18 -16.66
CA ARG A 551 25.40 18.02 -15.93
C ARG A 551 24.64 16.74 -16.26
N LEU A 552 23.30 16.77 -16.22
CA LEU A 552 22.48 15.60 -16.55
C LEU A 552 22.66 15.10 -17.99
N LYS A 553 23.03 15.97 -18.94
CA LYS A 553 23.41 15.55 -20.30
C LYS A 553 24.80 14.89 -20.34
N GLU A 554 25.78 15.45 -19.62
CA GLU A 554 27.11 14.87 -19.46
C GLU A 554 27.03 13.50 -18.74
N ASP A 555 26.25 13.41 -17.65
CA ASP A 555 25.98 12.18 -16.90
C ASP A 555 25.28 11.12 -17.77
N LEU A 556 24.29 11.52 -18.58
CA LEU A 556 23.58 10.64 -19.51
C LEU A 556 24.47 10.13 -20.65
N GLU A 557 25.37 10.96 -21.17
CA GLU A 557 26.36 10.56 -22.18
C GLU A 557 27.38 9.57 -21.58
N ASN A 558 27.88 9.84 -20.38
CA ASN A 558 28.76 8.92 -19.65
C ASN A 558 28.08 7.57 -19.39
N ALA A 559 26.84 7.57 -18.90
CA ALA A 559 26.07 6.35 -18.62
C ALA A 559 25.75 5.54 -19.89
N ARG A 560 25.45 6.22 -21.01
CA ARG A 560 25.25 5.54 -22.32
C ARG A 560 26.54 4.92 -22.89
N ASN A 561 27.70 5.45 -22.51
CA ASN A 561 29.01 4.94 -22.91
C ASN A 561 29.54 3.85 -21.95
N GLU A 562 28.98 3.69 -20.76
CA GLU A 562 29.37 2.66 -19.81
C GLU A 562 28.84 1.27 -20.20
N ASN A 563 29.74 0.28 -20.25
CA ASN A 563 29.36 -1.09 -20.62
C ASN A 563 28.73 -1.83 -19.42
N ILE A 564 27.44 -1.60 -19.23
CA ILE A 564 26.63 -2.24 -18.18
C ILE A 564 26.26 -3.70 -18.49
N GLN A 565 26.46 -4.20 -19.70
CA GLN A 565 26.15 -5.59 -20.06
C GLN A 565 27.06 -6.55 -19.27
N PHE A 566 26.63 -7.80 -19.02
CA PHE A 566 27.50 -8.81 -18.38
C PHE A 566 27.11 -10.28 -18.55
N ALA A 567 25.86 -10.58 -18.88
CA ALA A 567 25.35 -11.94 -18.99
C ALA A 567 24.32 -12.08 -20.12
N THR A 568 23.99 -13.31 -20.48
CA THR A 568 23.00 -13.64 -21.51
C THR A 568 22.01 -14.68 -20.99
N TYR A 569 20.71 -14.44 -21.15
CA TYR A 569 19.64 -15.38 -20.80
C TYR A 569 19.90 -16.77 -21.39
N GLU A 570 19.86 -17.80 -20.54
CA GLU A 570 20.11 -19.19 -20.90
C GLU A 570 18.79 -19.98 -20.96
N LYS A 571 18.09 -20.07 -19.83
CA LYS A 571 16.85 -20.86 -19.65
C LYS A 571 16.06 -20.34 -18.45
N GLY A 572 14.77 -20.68 -18.40
CA GLY A 572 13.88 -20.29 -17.32
C GLY A 572 12.61 -21.12 -17.30
N LEU A 573 11.95 -21.11 -16.14
CA LEU A 573 10.65 -21.71 -15.90
C LEU A 573 9.77 -20.72 -15.15
N ARG A 574 8.57 -20.47 -15.69
CA ARG A 574 7.49 -19.74 -15.03
C ARG A 574 6.20 -20.54 -15.12
N ASP A 575 6.17 -21.64 -14.37
CA ASP A 575 5.08 -22.63 -14.35
C ASP A 575 5.17 -23.52 -13.11
N ASN A 576 4.25 -24.47 -12.96
CA ASN A 576 4.39 -25.54 -11.98
C ASN A 576 5.41 -26.61 -12.43
N TYR A 577 6.30 -27.01 -11.53
CA TYR A 577 7.20 -28.16 -11.65
C TYR A 577 6.75 -29.28 -10.70
N THR A 578 6.74 -30.52 -11.16
CA THR A 578 6.24 -31.66 -10.37
C THR A 578 7.38 -32.39 -9.64
N ILE A 579 7.28 -32.50 -8.32
CA ILE A 579 8.19 -33.28 -7.45
C ILE A 579 7.32 -34.08 -6.47
N ASP A 580 7.66 -35.36 -6.23
CA ASP A 580 6.91 -36.26 -5.34
C ASP A 580 5.39 -36.27 -5.64
N ASP A 581 5.04 -36.33 -6.93
CA ASP A 581 3.67 -36.25 -7.50
C ASP A 581 2.89 -34.95 -7.15
N LYS A 582 3.56 -33.91 -6.66
CA LYS A 582 2.96 -32.62 -6.29
C LYS A 582 3.50 -31.47 -7.12
N ASN A 583 2.60 -30.56 -7.51
CA ASN A 583 2.92 -29.37 -8.30
C ASN A 583 3.44 -28.24 -7.41
N HIS A 584 4.62 -27.72 -7.73
CA HIS A 584 5.23 -26.57 -7.07
C HIS A 584 5.53 -25.47 -8.09
N GLY A 585 4.97 -24.29 -7.88
CA GLY A 585 5.20 -23.14 -8.74
C GLY A 585 6.64 -22.66 -8.66
N VAL A 586 7.23 -22.44 -9.83
CA VAL A 586 8.57 -21.90 -10.04
C VAL A 586 8.44 -20.67 -10.92
N ASP A 587 9.01 -19.55 -10.49
CA ASP A 587 9.34 -18.40 -11.35
C ASP A 587 10.85 -18.14 -11.22
N ALA A 588 11.64 -18.74 -12.10
CA ALA A 588 13.10 -18.75 -11.99
C ALA A 588 13.80 -18.90 -13.33
N ALA A 589 14.94 -18.24 -13.51
CA ALA A 589 15.77 -18.35 -14.71
C ALA A 589 17.27 -18.25 -14.40
N THR A 590 18.08 -18.85 -15.27
CA THR A 590 19.52 -18.66 -15.32
C THR A 590 19.96 -17.83 -16.52
N ALA A 591 21.07 -17.12 -16.33
CA ALA A 591 21.81 -16.48 -17.40
C ALA A 591 23.31 -16.75 -17.25
N SER A 592 23.96 -17.04 -18.37
CA SER A 592 25.38 -17.35 -18.43
C SER A 592 26.21 -16.06 -18.49
N LEU A 593 27.32 -16.02 -17.76
CA LEU A 593 28.23 -14.87 -17.72
C LEU A 593 28.96 -14.71 -19.06
N ILE A 594 29.07 -13.48 -19.56
CA ILE A 594 29.86 -13.18 -20.77
C ILE A 594 31.35 -13.10 -20.37
N PRO A 595 32.23 -13.99 -20.88
CA PRO A 595 33.62 -14.06 -20.42
C PRO A 595 34.39 -12.75 -20.61
N GLY A 596 35.12 -12.34 -19.57
CA GLY A 596 36.00 -11.17 -19.59
C GLY A 596 35.32 -9.80 -19.55
N LEU A 597 33.98 -9.74 -19.58
CA LEU A 597 33.24 -8.49 -19.73
C LEU A 597 32.98 -7.79 -18.38
N ARG A 598 32.70 -8.56 -17.31
CA ARG A 598 32.66 -8.09 -15.91
C ARG A 598 33.28 -9.13 -14.97
N ARG A 599 33.69 -8.69 -13.78
CA ARG A 599 34.11 -9.57 -12.68
C ARG A 599 32.95 -9.81 -11.73
N THR A 600 32.91 -10.99 -11.13
CA THR A 600 31.90 -11.44 -10.18
C THR A 600 32.49 -11.65 -8.78
N ARG A 601 31.62 -11.68 -7.77
CA ARG A 601 31.92 -12.17 -6.41
C ARG A 601 30.74 -13.03 -5.96
N GLU A 602 30.86 -14.31 -6.22
CA GLU A 602 29.76 -15.28 -6.16
C GLU A 602 29.21 -15.46 -4.75
N THR A 603 30.09 -15.38 -3.76
CA THR A 603 29.82 -15.59 -2.33
C THR A 603 29.55 -14.31 -1.55
N HIS A 604 29.44 -13.16 -2.23
CA HIS A 604 29.29 -11.84 -1.59
C HIS A 604 27.94 -11.21 -1.91
N PHE A 605 27.51 -10.31 -1.03
CA PHE A 605 26.37 -9.43 -1.26
C PHE A 605 26.80 -8.08 -1.85
N ALA A 606 25.86 -7.41 -2.52
CA ALA A 606 25.99 -6.06 -3.09
C ALA A 606 25.99 -4.93 -2.05
N ILE A 607 25.86 -5.27 -0.76
CA ILE A 607 25.82 -4.34 0.37
C ILE A 607 27.04 -4.51 1.29
N SER A 608 27.34 -3.47 2.06
CA SER A 608 28.45 -3.50 3.03
C SER A 608 28.25 -4.54 4.13
N GLY A 609 29.32 -5.25 4.50
CA GLY A 609 29.36 -6.14 5.66
C GLY A 609 29.10 -5.45 7.01
N LEU A 610 29.05 -4.10 7.06
CA LEU A 610 28.61 -3.35 8.22
C LEU A 610 27.08 -3.45 8.43
N ALA A 611 26.28 -3.45 7.36
CA ALA A 611 24.81 -3.51 7.46
C ALA A 611 24.32 -4.78 8.17
N PHE A 612 24.99 -5.92 7.95
CA PHE A 612 24.71 -7.18 8.66
C PHE A 612 24.95 -7.09 10.18
N LYS A 613 25.93 -6.30 10.62
CA LYS A 613 26.21 -6.10 12.06
C LYS A 613 25.11 -5.32 12.76
N GLU A 614 24.46 -4.40 12.05
CA GLU A 614 23.40 -3.55 12.61
C GLU A 614 22.14 -4.36 12.94
N ILE A 615 21.83 -5.39 12.14
CA ILE A 615 20.75 -6.35 12.42
C ILE A 615 21.20 -7.61 13.20
N SER A 616 22.39 -7.58 13.81
CA SER A 616 22.95 -8.68 14.62
C SER A 616 23.07 -10.04 13.91
N ILE A 617 23.35 -10.04 12.61
CA ILE A 617 23.73 -11.26 11.88
C ILE A 617 25.25 -11.28 11.68
N ASP A 618 25.91 -12.36 12.13
CA ASP A 618 27.37 -12.47 12.16
C ASP A 618 28.00 -12.42 10.75
N PRO A 619 28.86 -11.42 10.43
CA PRO A 619 29.57 -11.39 9.16
C PRO A 619 30.94 -12.09 9.26
N PRO A 620 31.43 -12.72 8.16
CA PRO A 620 30.79 -12.86 6.87
C PRO A 620 29.93 -14.13 6.82
N ILE A 621 28.64 -13.99 6.54
CA ILE A 621 27.77 -15.14 6.28
C ILE A 621 28.26 -15.81 5.00
N GLN A 622 28.63 -17.09 5.08
CA GLN A 622 28.99 -17.86 3.89
C GLN A 622 27.72 -18.28 3.17
N LEU A 623 27.46 -17.68 2.00
CA LEU A 623 26.46 -18.16 1.05
C LEU A 623 26.75 -19.63 0.74
N SER A 624 25.97 -20.56 1.30
CA SER A 624 26.31 -21.98 1.24
C SER A 624 25.07 -22.88 1.35
N GLY A 625 24.94 -23.78 0.38
CA GLY A 625 23.94 -24.85 0.40
C GLY A 625 22.48 -24.39 0.31
N LEU A 626 21.59 -25.38 0.45
CA LEU A 626 20.14 -25.23 0.44
C LEU A 626 19.57 -25.66 1.79
N ARG A 627 18.42 -25.11 2.18
CA ARG A 627 17.62 -25.59 3.29
C ARG A 627 16.29 -26.13 2.78
N ASP A 628 15.95 -27.35 3.19
CA ASP A 628 14.63 -27.92 2.89
C ASP A 628 13.58 -27.17 3.72
N ILE A 629 12.46 -26.77 3.10
CA ILE A 629 11.43 -26.00 3.78
C ILE A 629 10.87 -26.74 5.01
N LYS A 630 10.80 -28.08 4.94
CA LYS A 630 10.35 -28.97 6.04
C LYS A 630 11.31 -29.00 7.24
N SER A 631 12.46 -28.34 7.15
CA SER A 631 13.51 -28.27 8.18
C SER A 631 13.69 -26.88 8.79
N ILE A 632 12.72 -25.99 8.57
CA ILE A 632 12.68 -24.64 9.16
C ILE A 632 11.71 -24.68 10.35
N ASP A 633 12.16 -24.20 11.50
CA ASP A 633 11.30 -24.04 12.67
C ASP A 633 10.66 -22.64 12.63
N ASP A 634 9.36 -22.53 12.86
CA ASP A 634 8.68 -21.24 13.13
C ASP A 634 8.99 -20.86 14.60
N PRO A 635 9.60 -19.69 14.91
CA PRO A 635 9.77 -18.49 14.09
C PRO A 635 11.25 -18.13 13.82
N GLU A 636 12.01 -18.98 13.13
CA GLU A 636 13.40 -18.64 12.80
C GLU A 636 13.49 -17.41 11.87
N PRO A 637 14.37 -16.44 12.17
CA PRO A 637 14.55 -15.27 11.34
C PRO A 637 15.20 -15.63 10.01
N ILE A 638 14.65 -15.04 8.95
CA ILE A 638 15.19 -15.07 7.59
C ILE A 638 15.60 -13.66 7.18
N TYR A 639 16.49 -13.57 6.19
CA TYR A 639 16.83 -12.29 5.59
C TYR A 639 16.96 -12.38 4.07
N LYS A 640 17.00 -11.23 3.41
CA LYS A 640 17.37 -11.10 2.00
C LYS A 640 18.17 -9.83 1.74
N VAL A 641 18.84 -9.79 0.59
CA VAL A 641 19.35 -8.54 -0.01
C VAL A 641 18.62 -8.34 -1.33
N GLY A 642 17.79 -7.31 -1.40
CA GLY A 642 16.97 -6.96 -2.56
C GLY A 642 17.40 -5.63 -3.18
N ARG A 643 17.28 -5.51 -4.50
CA ARG A 643 17.54 -4.28 -5.26
C ARG A 643 16.84 -3.04 -4.70
N THR A 644 15.67 -3.20 -4.07
CA THR A 644 14.85 -2.10 -3.54
C THR A 644 14.81 -2.01 -2.04
N SER A 645 14.99 -3.10 -1.32
CA SER A 645 15.01 -3.06 0.13
C SER A 645 16.39 -2.87 0.74
N GLY A 646 17.46 -3.11 -0.03
CA GLY A 646 18.74 -3.49 0.58
C GLY A 646 18.56 -4.73 1.44
N LEU A 647 19.17 -4.74 2.63
CA LEU A 647 19.01 -5.79 3.63
C LEU A 647 17.61 -5.76 4.27
N THR A 648 16.93 -6.91 4.37
CA THR A 648 15.64 -7.00 5.08
C THR A 648 15.60 -8.26 5.93
N GLU A 649 15.12 -8.13 7.18
CA GLU A 649 14.87 -9.24 8.09
C GLU A 649 13.36 -9.53 8.19
N GLY A 650 13.01 -10.80 8.33
CA GLY A 650 11.63 -11.26 8.45
C GLY A 650 11.53 -12.68 8.98
N TYR A 651 10.34 -13.25 8.87
CA TYR A 651 10.01 -14.61 9.33
C TYR A 651 9.11 -15.29 8.30
N ILE A 652 9.25 -16.60 8.14
CA ILE A 652 8.29 -17.39 7.36
C ILE A 652 7.01 -17.53 8.19
N LYS A 653 5.85 -17.35 7.56
CA LYS A 653 4.55 -17.60 8.19
C LYS A 653 4.20 -19.07 8.05
N GLU A 654 3.93 -19.76 9.18
CA GLU A 654 3.38 -21.14 9.27
C GLU A 654 3.65 -22.00 8.01
N ILE A 655 4.84 -22.60 7.98
CA ILE A 655 5.50 -23.22 6.82
C ILE A 655 4.66 -24.29 6.09
N ASP A 656 3.66 -24.88 6.76
CA ASP A 656 2.81 -25.96 6.21
C ASP A 656 1.54 -25.49 5.48
N GLN A 657 1.32 -24.20 5.25
CA GLN A 657 0.13 -23.70 4.55
C GLN A 657 0.46 -23.48 3.06
N PRO A 658 0.17 -24.41 2.15
CA PRO A 658 0.51 -24.22 0.74
C PRO A 658 -0.34 -23.10 0.14
N VAL A 659 0.31 -22.02 -0.29
CA VAL A 659 -0.39 -20.89 -0.91
C VAL A 659 -0.21 -20.97 -2.42
N THR A 660 -1.33 -20.91 -3.14
CA THR A 660 -1.38 -21.01 -4.59
C THR A 660 -1.79 -19.68 -5.17
N ILE A 661 -0.97 -19.10 -6.04
CA ILE A 661 -1.06 -17.69 -6.45
C ILE A 661 -1.15 -17.58 -7.96
N ASN A 662 -2.05 -16.72 -8.43
CA ASN A 662 -2.13 -16.31 -9.81
C ASN A 662 -1.05 -15.24 -10.06
N SER A 663 0.08 -15.65 -10.61
CA SER A 663 1.14 -14.74 -11.04
C SER A 663 0.72 -14.06 -12.35
N THR A 664 0.34 -12.79 -12.24
CA THR A 664 0.04 -11.85 -13.33
C THR A 664 0.69 -10.51 -12.99
N ASP A 665 1.11 -9.77 -14.02
CA ASP A 665 1.63 -8.39 -13.94
C ASP A 665 0.51 -7.34 -13.89
N GLY A 666 -0.75 -7.76 -13.88
CA GLY A 666 -1.88 -6.88 -14.19
C GLY A 666 -2.35 -7.01 -15.63
N SER A 667 -2.01 -8.10 -16.33
CA SER A 667 -2.64 -8.50 -17.58
C SER A 667 -4.18 -8.54 -17.47
N ARG A 668 -4.86 -8.24 -18.58
CA ARG A 668 -6.33 -8.06 -18.70
C ARG A 668 -7.07 -9.40 -18.68
N LYS A 669 -6.80 -10.24 -17.68
CA LYS A 669 -7.22 -11.65 -17.60
C LYS A 669 -8.74 -11.80 -17.60
N ILE A 670 -9.47 -10.92 -16.92
CA ILE A 670 -10.92 -11.00 -16.85
C ILE A 670 -11.53 -10.52 -18.19
N LEU A 671 -10.97 -9.48 -18.80
CA LEU A 671 -11.31 -9.08 -20.18
C LEU A 671 -11.07 -10.22 -21.19
N GLU A 672 -9.90 -10.89 -21.11
CA GLU A 672 -9.52 -12.02 -21.97
C GLU A 672 -10.55 -13.15 -21.90
N ASN A 673 -10.96 -13.56 -20.69
CA ASN A 673 -12.02 -14.54 -20.48
C ASN A 673 -13.41 -14.07 -20.95
N GLN A 674 -13.60 -12.77 -21.21
CA GLN A 674 -14.85 -12.17 -21.66
C GLN A 674 -14.81 -11.68 -23.13
N LEU A 675 -13.74 -11.91 -23.89
CA LEU A 675 -13.55 -11.35 -25.25
C LEU A 675 -14.73 -11.58 -26.22
N THR A 676 -15.45 -12.69 -26.07
CA THR A 676 -16.64 -13.03 -26.86
C THR A 676 -17.79 -12.03 -26.69
N ILE A 677 -17.90 -11.40 -25.51
CA ILE A 677 -18.88 -10.33 -25.20
C ILE A 677 -18.59 -9.07 -26.03
N PHE A 678 -17.32 -8.81 -26.34
CA PHE A 678 -16.82 -7.61 -27.05
C PHE A 678 -16.80 -7.77 -28.59
N HIS A 679 -17.48 -8.78 -29.14
CA HIS A 679 -17.66 -9.00 -30.60
C HIS A 679 -16.36 -9.09 -31.43
N GLY A 680 -15.20 -9.32 -30.82
CA GLY A 680 -13.92 -9.35 -31.54
C GLY A 680 -13.41 -7.98 -32.02
N VAL A 681 -14.08 -6.87 -31.67
CA VAL A 681 -13.64 -5.48 -31.97
C VAL A 681 -12.22 -5.22 -31.45
N LEU A 682 -11.84 -5.91 -30.38
CA LEU A 682 -10.57 -5.76 -29.67
C LEU A 682 -9.38 -6.53 -30.30
N MET A 683 -9.60 -7.36 -31.32
CA MET A 683 -8.59 -8.34 -31.78
C MET A 683 -7.33 -7.73 -32.43
N GLU A 684 -7.38 -6.50 -32.95
CA GLU A 684 -6.24 -5.89 -33.65
C GLU A 684 -5.37 -4.95 -32.80
N GLU A 685 -5.85 -4.49 -31.62
CA GLU A 685 -5.21 -3.36 -30.90
C GLU A 685 -4.70 -3.64 -29.47
N ILE A 686 -4.91 -4.82 -28.86
CA ILE A 686 -4.34 -5.14 -27.52
C ILE A 686 -2.83 -5.50 -27.60
N LYS A 687 -2.05 -4.70 -28.34
CA LYS A 687 -0.58 -4.63 -28.21
C LYS A 687 -0.19 -3.24 -27.77
N VAL A 688 -0.48 -2.93 -26.50
CA VAL A 688 0.01 -1.71 -25.84
C VAL A 688 1.53 -1.81 -25.73
N GLN A 689 2.26 -1.12 -26.61
CA GLN A 689 3.71 -1.05 -26.56
C GLN A 689 4.16 -0.52 -25.19
N GLY A 690 5.00 -1.30 -24.49
CA GLY A 690 5.52 -0.94 -23.16
C GLY A 690 4.87 -1.68 -21.98
N ILE A 691 3.73 -2.34 -22.16
CA ILE A 691 3.24 -3.32 -21.18
C ILE A 691 3.80 -4.70 -21.59
N ASN A 692 4.82 -5.17 -20.88
CA ASN A 692 5.19 -6.58 -20.95
C ASN A 692 4.12 -7.38 -20.21
N SER A 693 3.29 -8.12 -20.94
CA SER A 693 2.29 -9.02 -20.39
C SER A 693 2.78 -10.47 -20.40
N PHE A 694 3.32 -10.90 -19.28
CA PHE A 694 3.53 -12.32 -19.00
C PHE A 694 2.16 -12.98 -18.83
N PRO A 695 1.88 -14.11 -19.51
CA PRO A 695 0.61 -14.80 -19.38
C PRO A 695 0.36 -15.19 -17.92
N SER A 696 -0.89 -15.08 -17.48
CA SER A 696 -1.33 -15.51 -16.15
C SER A 696 -0.92 -16.96 -15.91
N LYS A 697 -0.17 -17.20 -14.82
CA LYS A 697 0.32 -18.52 -14.43
C LYS A 697 0.00 -18.78 -12.97
N TRP A 698 -0.59 -19.92 -12.68
CA TRP A 698 -0.75 -20.37 -11.32
C TRP A 698 0.56 -20.98 -10.82
N LEU A 699 1.04 -20.47 -9.68
CA LEU A 699 2.20 -20.96 -8.98
C LEU A 699 1.72 -21.57 -7.66
N ASP A 700 1.80 -22.90 -7.56
CA ASP A 700 1.24 -23.67 -6.45
C ASP A 700 2.27 -23.82 -5.31
N ARG A 701 1.83 -23.93 -4.05
CA ARG A 701 2.73 -24.24 -2.91
C ARG A 701 3.88 -23.24 -2.71
N GLN A 702 3.60 -21.95 -2.84
CA GLN A 702 4.55 -20.85 -2.60
C GLN A 702 4.75 -20.58 -1.10
N ILE A 703 5.93 -20.04 -0.76
CA ILE A 703 6.33 -19.68 0.59
C ILE A 703 5.88 -18.25 0.89
N LEU A 704 5.24 -18.04 2.05
CA LEU A 704 4.91 -16.70 2.55
C LEU A 704 5.86 -16.24 3.65
N ALA A 705 6.42 -15.04 3.50
CA ALA A 705 7.22 -14.38 4.53
C ALA A 705 6.60 -13.03 4.94
N ARG A 706 6.81 -12.64 6.20
CA ARG A 706 6.45 -11.32 6.74
C ARG A 706 7.71 -10.61 7.24
N SER A 707 7.73 -9.29 7.15
CA SER A 707 8.80 -8.48 7.73
C SER A 707 8.79 -8.55 9.25
N LYS A 708 9.94 -8.27 9.87
CA LYS A 708 10.08 -8.07 11.31
C LYS A 708 9.53 -6.72 11.79
N GLY A 709 9.42 -5.74 10.89
CA GLY A 709 8.80 -4.43 11.15
C GLY A 709 7.46 -4.26 10.41
N ASP A 710 6.93 -3.04 10.45
CA ASP A 710 5.66 -2.67 9.79
C ASP A 710 5.77 -2.54 8.25
N ASP A 711 6.98 -2.50 7.72
CA ASP A 711 7.27 -2.45 6.28
C ASP A 711 7.10 -3.82 5.59
N SER A 712 7.02 -3.86 4.27
CA SER A 712 6.92 -5.13 3.52
C SER A 712 8.25 -5.88 3.48
N PHE A 713 8.25 -7.21 3.65
CA PHE A 713 9.47 -8.00 3.48
C PHE A 713 9.99 -7.87 2.04
N MET A 714 9.13 -8.01 1.03
CA MET A 714 9.45 -7.73 -0.38
C MET A 714 8.89 -6.35 -0.77
N LYS A 715 9.77 -5.43 -1.15
CA LYS A 715 9.39 -4.16 -1.78
C LYS A 715 9.35 -4.31 -3.29
N LYS A 716 8.66 -3.36 -3.96
CA LYS A 716 8.65 -3.18 -5.42
C LYS A 716 10.10 -3.14 -5.94
N GLY A 717 10.69 -4.24 -6.39
CA GLY A 717 12.02 -4.32 -7.03
C GLY A 717 12.87 -5.49 -6.56
N ASP A 718 12.46 -6.14 -5.48
CA ASP A 718 13.16 -7.26 -4.90
C ASP A 718 12.91 -8.59 -5.63
N SER A 719 12.05 -8.62 -6.66
CA SER A 719 11.85 -9.82 -7.49
C SER A 719 13.19 -10.33 -8.01
N GLY A 720 13.45 -11.61 -7.77
CA GLY A 720 14.68 -12.30 -8.11
C GLY A 720 15.63 -12.47 -6.92
N CYS A 721 15.38 -11.83 -5.77
CA CYS A 721 16.21 -12.01 -4.58
C CYS A 721 16.05 -13.42 -3.99
N VAL A 722 17.12 -13.97 -3.43
CA VAL A 722 17.04 -15.19 -2.62
C VAL A 722 16.84 -14.81 -1.15
N TRP A 723 16.02 -15.61 -0.46
CA TRP A 723 15.82 -15.53 0.98
C TRP A 723 16.72 -16.56 1.66
N PHE A 724 17.37 -16.16 2.74
CA PHE A 724 18.39 -16.93 3.44
C PHE A 724 18.00 -17.13 4.90
N ASP A 725 18.39 -18.27 5.48
CA ASP A 725 18.42 -18.43 6.94
C ASP A 725 19.62 -17.69 7.55
N LYS A 726 19.64 -17.51 8.87
CA LYS A 726 20.74 -16.91 9.64
C LYS A 726 22.14 -17.48 9.38
N ASN A 727 22.26 -18.66 8.75
CA ASN A 727 23.52 -19.33 8.43
C ASN A 727 23.96 -19.13 6.96
N GLY A 728 23.17 -18.44 6.13
CA GLY A 728 23.44 -18.26 4.71
C GLY A 728 22.92 -19.36 3.80
N LYS A 729 22.07 -20.27 4.30
CA LYS A 729 21.42 -21.29 3.47
C LYS A 729 20.23 -20.69 2.75
N MET A 730 20.12 -20.97 1.46
CA MET A 730 18.99 -20.51 0.66
C MET A 730 17.69 -21.22 1.06
N ILE A 731 16.56 -20.51 1.03
CA ILE A 731 15.22 -21.00 1.39
C ILE A 731 14.24 -20.85 0.23
N ALA A 732 14.17 -19.66 -0.37
CA ALA A 732 13.20 -19.30 -1.39
C ALA A 732 13.79 -18.33 -2.41
N LEU A 733 13.22 -18.29 -3.61
CA LEU A 733 13.45 -17.24 -4.60
C LEU A 733 12.21 -16.32 -4.60
N GLY A 734 12.35 -15.11 -4.06
CA GLY A 734 11.25 -14.15 -3.93
C GLY A 734 10.85 -13.54 -5.26
N HIS A 735 9.55 -13.52 -5.56
CA HIS A 735 9.01 -13.07 -6.86
C HIS A 735 7.79 -12.13 -6.76
N GLY A 736 7.29 -11.84 -5.56
CA GLY A 736 6.18 -10.91 -5.40
C GLY A 736 5.72 -10.68 -3.97
N THR A 737 4.57 -10.02 -3.85
CA THR A 737 3.89 -9.71 -2.59
C THR A 737 2.38 -9.96 -2.75
N LEU A 738 1.80 -10.67 -1.79
CA LEU A 738 0.36 -10.82 -1.59
C LEU A 738 -0.11 -9.77 -0.56
N CYS A 739 -0.82 -8.75 -1.03
CA CYS A 739 -1.43 -7.70 -0.22
C CYS A 739 -2.82 -8.14 0.24
N LEU A 740 -3.01 -8.24 1.56
CA LEU A 740 -4.30 -8.55 2.20
C LEU A 740 -4.69 -7.40 3.17
N PRO A 741 -5.98 -7.25 3.56
CA PRO A 741 -6.38 -6.22 4.53
C PRO A 741 -5.71 -6.37 5.90
N MET A 742 -5.24 -7.58 6.21
CA MET A 742 -4.52 -7.96 7.44
C MET A 742 -2.99 -7.81 7.35
N GLY A 743 -2.46 -7.30 6.23
CA GLY A 743 -1.04 -7.06 6.01
C GLY A 743 -0.49 -7.66 4.71
N ASN A 744 0.73 -7.26 4.37
CA ASN A 744 1.44 -7.68 3.18
C ASN A 744 2.34 -8.89 3.48
N TYR A 745 2.31 -9.88 2.59
CA TYR A 745 3.15 -11.08 2.67
C TYR A 745 4.02 -11.19 1.43
N ALA A 746 5.32 -11.28 1.61
CA ALA A 746 6.24 -11.64 0.54
C ALA A 746 5.96 -13.07 0.06
N VAL A 747 6.16 -13.31 -1.24
CA VAL A 747 5.92 -14.59 -1.91
C VAL A 747 7.19 -15.05 -2.59
N GLY A 748 7.57 -16.30 -2.39
CA GLY A 748 8.74 -16.91 -3.04
C GLY A 748 8.55 -18.39 -3.36
N SER A 749 9.17 -18.81 -4.47
CA SER A 749 9.19 -20.21 -4.89
C SER A 749 10.20 -20.99 -4.03
N PRO A 750 9.87 -22.21 -3.55
CA PRO A 750 10.79 -22.99 -2.71
C PRO A 750 12.11 -23.29 -3.43
N ILE A 751 13.25 -22.93 -2.82
CA ILE A 751 14.53 -22.91 -3.55
C ILE A 751 14.98 -24.29 -4.03
N LYS A 752 14.65 -25.36 -3.29
CA LYS A 752 14.97 -26.73 -3.67
C LYS A 752 14.30 -27.11 -5.00
N VAL A 753 13.00 -26.79 -5.12
CA VAL A 753 12.22 -26.97 -6.35
C VAL A 753 12.81 -26.15 -7.49
N VAL A 754 13.20 -24.89 -7.24
CA VAL A 754 13.87 -24.04 -8.23
C VAL A 754 15.16 -24.68 -8.76
N PHE A 755 15.97 -25.26 -7.88
CA PHE A 755 17.25 -25.88 -8.25
C PHE A 755 17.06 -27.18 -9.02
N ASP A 756 16.10 -28.02 -8.60
CA ASP A 756 15.74 -29.24 -9.31
C ASP A 756 15.15 -28.93 -10.71
N ALA A 757 14.24 -27.95 -10.80
CA ALA A 757 13.58 -27.54 -12.04
C ALA A 757 14.54 -26.91 -13.07
N LEU A 758 15.51 -26.12 -12.61
CA LEU A 758 16.54 -25.53 -13.48
C LEU A 758 17.76 -26.44 -13.66
N ASN A 759 17.83 -27.58 -12.96
CA ASN A 759 18.94 -28.53 -12.98
C ASN A 759 20.29 -27.86 -12.61
N VAL A 760 20.32 -27.15 -11.48
CA VAL A 760 21.48 -26.40 -10.96
C VAL A 760 21.82 -26.77 -9.50
N LYS A 761 23.04 -26.50 -9.08
CA LYS A 761 23.57 -26.77 -7.74
C LYS A 761 24.17 -25.50 -7.11
N PRO A 762 24.17 -25.36 -5.78
CA PRO A 762 24.71 -24.17 -5.12
C PRO A 762 26.23 -24.10 -5.31
N ILE A 763 26.77 -22.88 -5.26
CA ILE A 763 28.19 -22.69 -5.04
C ILE A 763 28.45 -22.98 -3.55
N VAL A 764 29.38 -23.90 -3.30
CA VAL A 764 29.83 -24.38 -1.98
C VAL A 764 31.33 -24.20 -1.91
#